data_AF-W5UTD0-F1
#
_entry.id   AF-W5UTD0-F1
#
_cell.length_a   1.000
_cell.length_b   1.000
_cell.length_c   1.000
_cell.angle_alpha   90.00
_cell.angle_beta   90.00
_cell.angle_gamma   90.00
#
_symmetry.space_group_name_H-M   'P 1'
#
loop_
_entity.id
_entity.type
_entity.pdbx_description
1 polymer ?
#
loop_
_entity_poly.entity_id
_entity_poly.type
_entity_poly.pdbx_seq_one_letter_code
_entity_poly.pdbx_strand_id
1 'polypeptide(L)'
;MKTKLMVTLLRLKSFFSLNKKTKTILFLFLSITTFASLTACQSTNEFVSPKLNSKKIDDSQNNLANKNSNNLDDSKEKSTKTPVDTPASKPESANLTLLTNSFEQLTKKINELNIDDQTKKQKLKLLTQNVNHIRESIEKNDISENQIKLSIHSLDNILKVESKTKSESSKLTKENNICHNSIDKFIKNAKSADNTDQNDQNDQTIPEFKNGKRIVEDQYKYDFPQKLHDFFTSKYGSEKLAITNHNLKKEKQFTPWNGLNHPKYSLELEKLAREVDQPLPENAYYRAMTTPDPKNKDKLFIPTFQRIPDIAPISFYTKGIHKGEIDENKSGPNHYGLPRVIVNNRYKDLIDNVVSVLIGNGQVGTKQVHDEQGVHTEEDYREPGETLPDIARLRGSFNILDYQVKDGQDYPLTWYFTTNAHVARHLRLQNDEGDGVYGRDTTNYDTHNTAYNTREVSILKLIKEKVQLNKVIPLSNQEPDWQDYYKNIKIDPAKIKLVMIGTNVMGEKVSDYTDQEFWKSVGMVMDFAIVEITFNSEEDAKSITQNWYEKHKNLNKNNDYIITSDANLLDKKQYANLPKDPFYTLGFPISTPEKYIKEIDYGNVDKTEIQNQLGGSVSVWINKPSRLFPQRNEIKNKSQQLEQLRKNGGDLNWSRSFRSFMSTPGITDWFIASPYIEEGALTIEKYNNKTHKFNKDDWYAFSGLGTVLDNMVAGGGMSGSGVYLNGKLYGLIYSSDALSSSTGVINLRSYGKNYKGYYGKYNLPKYDLIYGDRTANGAGNQKKSYFDAMQHMYTNKGQQIRTFLFPNGFGESYRVNVFENKSELNH
;
A
#
# COMPACT_ATOMS: atom_id res chain seq x y z
N MET A 1 47.30 28.92 9.54
CA MET A 1 48.08 28.27 8.46
C MET A 1 48.85 27.02 8.92
N LYS A 2 49.52 26.98 10.08
CA LYS A 2 50.29 25.81 10.56
C LYS A 2 49.44 24.53 10.79
N THR A 3 48.17 24.65 11.14
CA THR A 3 47.28 23.50 11.41
C THR A 3 46.79 22.79 10.13
N LYS A 4 46.63 23.52 9.01
CA LYS A 4 46.26 22.92 7.71
C LYS A 4 47.45 22.17 7.07
N LEU A 5 48.68 22.63 7.28
CA LEU A 5 49.88 21.96 6.75
C LEU A 5 50.15 20.59 7.43
N MET A 6 49.82 20.47 8.72
CA MET A 6 50.04 19.25 9.50
C MET A 6 49.04 18.13 9.15
N VAL A 7 47.79 18.48 8.80
CA VAL A 7 46.77 17.53 8.34
C VAL A 7 47.09 16.99 6.93
N THR A 8 47.66 17.83 6.06
CA THR A 8 48.07 17.39 4.71
C THR A 8 49.30 16.47 4.76
N LEU A 9 50.26 16.74 5.65
CA LEU A 9 51.43 15.87 5.86
C LEU A 9 51.08 14.50 6.49
N LEU A 10 50.06 14.44 7.36
CA LEU A 10 49.55 13.18 7.91
C LEU A 10 48.84 12.32 6.86
N ARG A 11 48.12 12.93 5.91
CA ARG A 11 47.46 12.21 4.79
C ARG A 11 48.45 11.70 3.74
N LEU A 12 49.59 12.38 3.55
CA LEU A 12 50.65 11.93 2.65
C LEU A 12 51.42 10.71 3.20
N LYS A 13 51.59 10.60 4.53
CA LYS A 13 52.25 9.44 5.16
C LYS A 13 51.43 8.14 5.03
N SER A 14 50.11 8.19 5.08
CA SER A 14 49.26 7.01 4.82
C SER A 14 49.35 6.51 3.38
N PHE A 15 49.62 7.40 2.43
CA PHE A 15 49.68 7.10 0.99
C PHE A 15 50.93 6.28 0.60
N PHE A 16 52.03 6.43 1.35
CA PHE A 16 53.27 5.68 1.08
C PHE A 16 53.27 4.25 1.63
N SER A 17 52.34 3.89 2.52
CA SER A 17 52.25 2.53 3.13
C SER A 17 51.50 1.49 2.27
N LEU A 18 50.86 1.91 1.17
CA LEU A 18 50.08 1.02 0.32
C LEU A 18 50.98 0.18 -0.61
N ASN A 19 50.66 -1.10 -0.75
CA ASN A 19 51.39 -2.00 -1.64
C ASN A 19 51.21 -1.61 -3.12
N LYS A 20 52.11 -2.09 -3.97
CA LYS A 20 52.21 -1.71 -5.40
C LYS A 20 50.93 -1.99 -6.21
N LYS A 21 50.15 -3.03 -5.88
CA LYS A 21 48.85 -3.36 -6.53
C LYS A 21 47.75 -2.35 -6.18
N THR A 22 47.72 -1.85 -4.95
CA THR A 22 46.68 -0.88 -4.52
C THR A 22 46.92 0.51 -5.11
N LYS A 23 48.19 0.89 -5.34
CA LYS A 23 48.54 2.15 -6.02
C LYS A 23 48.11 2.16 -7.50
N THR A 24 48.19 1.02 -8.19
CA THR A 24 47.74 0.90 -9.59
C THR A 24 46.22 0.98 -9.73
N ILE A 25 45.45 0.42 -8.79
CA ILE A 25 43.98 0.47 -8.79
C ILE A 25 43.47 1.90 -8.48
N LEU A 26 44.13 2.63 -7.58
CA LEU A 26 43.74 4.01 -7.25
C LEU A 26 44.06 5.00 -8.40
N PHE A 27 45.15 4.75 -9.15
CA PHE A 27 45.50 5.54 -10.33
C PHE A 27 44.51 5.33 -11.49
N LEU A 28 43.93 4.11 -11.61
CA LEU A 28 42.86 3.82 -12.56
C LEU A 28 41.52 4.45 -12.18
N PHE A 29 41.27 4.68 -10.88
CA PHE A 29 40.04 5.33 -10.41
C PHE A 29 40.07 6.86 -10.55
N LEU A 30 41.24 7.49 -10.39
CA LEU A 30 41.37 8.95 -10.56
C LEU A 30 41.34 9.40 -12.04
N SER A 31 41.70 8.54 -13.00
CA SER A 31 41.66 8.87 -14.42
C SER A 31 40.26 8.79 -15.05
N ILE A 32 39.29 8.18 -14.36
CA ILE A 32 37.90 8.07 -14.84
C ILE A 32 37.06 9.29 -14.42
N THR A 33 37.43 9.99 -13.34
CA THR A 33 36.69 11.16 -12.82
C THR A 33 37.02 12.49 -13.50
N THR A 34 38.04 12.56 -14.37
CA THR A 34 38.46 13.80 -15.05
C THR A 34 37.96 13.95 -16.49
N PHE A 35 37.12 13.04 -17.00
CA PHE A 35 36.61 13.10 -18.38
C PHE A 35 35.12 13.46 -18.52
N ALA A 36 34.41 13.74 -17.43
CA ALA A 36 32.98 14.09 -17.45
C ALA A 36 32.70 15.61 -17.43
N SER A 37 33.71 16.45 -17.63
CA SER A 37 33.56 17.90 -17.66
C SER A 37 34.36 18.49 -18.82
N LEU A 38 33.88 18.29 -20.05
CA LEU A 38 34.24 19.07 -21.26
C LEU A 38 33.48 18.47 -22.44
N THR A 39 32.24 18.92 -22.69
CA THR A 39 31.57 19.04 -24.01
C THR A 39 30.08 19.33 -23.79
N ALA A 40 29.69 20.60 -23.92
CA ALA A 40 28.42 21.03 -24.50
C ALA A 40 28.34 22.57 -24.43
N CYS A 41 29.06 23.22 -25.34
CA CYS A 41 28.77 24.59 -25.73
C CYS A 41 27.83 24.56 -26.95
N GLN A 42 26.84 25.46 -26.93
CA GLN A 42 26.10 26.03 -28.06
C GLN A 42 25.09 25.15 -28.83
N SER A 43 23.80 25.42 -28.62
CA SER A 43 23.00 26.18 -29.58
C SER A 43 21.70 26.68 -28.93
N THR A 44 21.43 27.96 -29.12
CA THR A 44 20.27 28.73 -28.63
C THR A 44 19.11 28.65 -29.61
N ASN A 45 17.88 28.58 -29.12
CA ASN A 45 16.72 29.17 -29.82
C ASN A 45 15.76 29.76 -28.79
N GLU A 46 15.50 31.05 -28.95
CA GLU A 46 14.61 31.88 -28.15
C GLU A 46 13.15 31.48 -28.37
N PHE A 47 12.37 31.41 -27.28
CA PHE A 47 10.91 31.51 -27.37
C PHE A 47 10.42 32.58 -26.38
N VAL A 48 9.79 33.59 -26.98
CA VAL A 48 9.18 34.76 -26.35
C VAL A 48 7.94 34.35 -25.56
N SER A 49 7.85 34.78 -24.31
CA SER A 49 6.67 34.65 -23.46
C SER A 49 5.70 35.82 -23.66
N PRO A 50 4.38 35.61 -23.81
CA PRO A 50 3.42 36.70 -23.77
C PRO A 50 3.01 37.03 -22.33
N LYS A 51 3.09 38.32 -21.98
CA LYS A 51 2.49 38.91 -20.79
C LYS A 51 0.96 38.93 -20.95
N LEU A 52 0.21 38.39 -19.99
CA LEU A 52 -1.22 38.68 -19.85
C LEU A 52 -1.46 39.64 -18.69
N ASN A 53 -1.95 40.83 -19.05
CA ASN A 53 -2.47 41.85 -18.16
C ASN A 53 -3.87 41.48 -17.69
N SER A 54 -4.09 41.58 -16.38
CA SER A 54 -5.40 41.61 -15.74
C SER A 54 -6.20 42.84 -16.17
N LYS A 55 -7.46 42.65 -16.60
CA LYS A 55 -8.46 43.72 -16.52
C LYS A 55 -9.86 43.16 -16.24
N LYS A 56 -10.54 43.93 -15.38
CA LYS A 56 -11.86 43.75 -14.79
C LYS A 56 -12.96 43.53 -15.82
N ILE A 57 -13.94 42.74 -15.42
CA ILE A 57 -15.27 42.61 -16.04
C ILE A 57 -16.16 43.68 -15.41
N ASP A 58 -16.84 44.46 -16.25
CA ASP A 58 -18.14 45.05 -15.96
C ASP A 58 -18.95 45.11 -17.27
N ASP A 59 -20.18 44.60 -17.15
CA ASP A 59 -21.45 44.92 -17.79
C ASP A 59 -21.67 45.14 -19.30
N SER A 60 -22.79 44.50 -19.70
CA SER A 60 -23.83 44.96 -20.62
C SER A 60 -23.86 44.43 -22.07
N GLN A 61 -24.92 43.64 -22.31
CA GLN A 61 -25.92 43.77 -23.40
C GLN A 61 -25.46 44.27 -24.78
N ASN A 62 -25.62 43.43 -25.82
CA ASN A 62 -26.76 43.53 -26.75
C ASN A 62 -26.65 42.62 -27.99
N ASN A 63 -27.80 42.01 -28.27
CA ASN A 63 -28.39 41.58 -29.55
C ASN A 63 -27.73 41.97 -30.88
N LEU A 64 -27.74 41.02 -31.83
CA LEU A 64 -28.26 41.09 -33.23
C LEU A 64 -27.64 39.91 -34.00
N ALA A 65 -28.34 38.79 -34.24
CA ALA A 65 -29.37 38.55 -35.25
C ALA A 65 -28.91 38.66 -36.71
N ASN A 66 -29.31 37.62 -37.48
CA ASN A 66 -29.36 37.48 -38.93
C ASN A 66 -28.07 37.09 -39.67
N LYS A 67 -28.07 36.31 -40.75
CA LYS A 67 -28.98 35.32 -41.39
C LYS A 67 -28.26 34.97 -42.71
N ASN A 68 -28.21 33.69 -43.11
CA ASN A 68 -28.18 33.21 -44.51
C ASN A 68 -26.99 33.66 -45.40
N SER A 69 -26.54 33.03 -46.48
CA SER A 69 -26.80 31.77 -47.19
C SER A 69 -25.85 31.73 -48.40
N ASN A 70 -25.49 30.51 -48.83
CA ASN A 70 -25.26 30.07 -50.22
C ASN A 70 -24.06 30.57 -51.06
N ASN A 71 -23.29 29.55 -51.49
CA ASN A 71 -22.86 29.19 -52.86
C ASN A 71 -22.10 30.16 -53.78
N LEU A 72 -21.05 29.60 -54.37
CA LEU A 72 -20.53 29.66 -55.77
C LEU A 72 -18.99 29.77 -55.70
N ASP A 73 -18.22 28.72 -55.98
CA ASP A 73 -17.91 28.05 -57.26
C ASP A 73 -16.96 28.84 -58.18
N ASP A 74 -16.00 28.09 -58.73
CA ASP A 74 -15.10 28.35 -59.86
C ASP A 74 -13.96 29.41 -59.79
N SER A 75 -12.69 28.95 -59.72
CA SER A 75 -11.88 28.63 -60.92
C SER A 75 -10.35 28.83 -60.77
N LYS A 76 -9.62 27.78 -61.21
CA LYS A 76 -8.33 27.74 -61.95
C LYS A 76 -7.09 28.51 -61.44
N GLU A 77 -6.03 27.76 -61.14
CA GLU A 77 -4.84 27.72 -62.03
C GLU A 77 -3.92 26.51 -61.77
N LYS A 78 -3.30 26.04 -62.86
CA LYS A 78 -2.49 24.82 -62.99
C LYS A 78 -1.02 25.06 -62.61
N SER A 79 -0.36 24.04 -62.06
CA SER A 79 1.07 23.79 -62.30
C SER A 79 1.41 22.31 -62.09
N THR A 80 2.02 21.75 -63.13
CA THR A 80 2.39 20.34 -63.37
C THR A 80 3.68 19.93 -62.67
N LYS A 81 3.74 18.71 -62.10
CA LYS A 81 4.99 17.93 -61.97
C LYS A 81 4.76 16.43 -62.22
N THR A 82 5.59 15.89 -63.10
CA THR A 82 5.77 14.49 -63.50
C THR A 82 6.49 13.67 -62.40
N PRO A 83 6.40 12.32 -62.42
CA PRO A 83 6.94 11.43 -61.40
C PRO A 83 8.37 10.96 -61.74
N VAL A 84 9.19 10.70 -60.72
CA VAL A 84 10.49 10.03 -60.85
C VAL A 84 10.58 8.94 -59.78
N ASP A 85 10.69 7.70 -60.25
CA ASP A 85 11.12 6.53 -59.49
C ASP A 85 12.63 6.55 -59.24
N THR A 86 13.07 6.13 -58.05
CA THR A 86 13.99 5.00 -57.76
C THR A 86 14.39 5.05 -56.26
N PRO A 87 14.41 3.93 -55.51
CA PRO A 87 14.72 3.94 -54.08
C PRO A 87 16.22 3.86 -53.82
N ALA A 88 16.76 4.81 -53.05
CA ALA A 88 18.11 4.71 -52.50
C ALA A 88 18.10 3.75 -51.28
N SER A 89 18.80 2.63 -51.40
CA SER A 89 19.11 1.77 -50.25
C SER A 89 19.92 2.57 -49.22
N LYS A 90 19.36 2.77 -48.02
CA LYS A 90 20.12 3.31 -46.89
C LYS A 90 21.29 2.35 -46.60
N PRO A 91 22.53 2.85 -46.41
CA PRO A 91 23.61 2.01 -45.94
C PRO A 91 23.24 1.44 -44.57
N GLU A 92 23.40 0.12 -44.39
CA GLU A 92 23.35 -0.51 -43.06
C GLU A 92 24.30 0.25 -42.12
N SER A 93 23.79 0.64 -40.94
CA SER A 93 24.63 1.31 -39.96
C SER A 93 25.73 0.34 -39.52
N ALA A 94 26.97 0.81 -39.36
CA ALA A 94 28.10 -0.01 -38.89
C ALA A 94 27.79 -0.77 -37.58
N ASN A 95 26.85 -0.25 -36.80
CA ASN A 95 26.29 -0.84 -35.58
C ASN A 95 25.49 -2.13 -35.83
N LEU A 96 24.69 -2.20 -36.90
CA LEU A 96 23.95 -3.42 -37.30
C LEU A 96 24.93 -4.50 -37.75
N THR A 97 25.96 -4.14 -38.51
CA THR A 97 27.02 -5.07 -38.94
C THR A 97 27.78 -5.65 -37.75
N LEU A 98 28.13 -4.82 -36.75
CA LEU A 98 28.80 -5.26 -35.52
C LEU A 98 27.96 -6.26 -34.71
N LEU A 99 26.65 -6.01 -34.59
CA LEU A 99 25.72 -6.91 -33.90
C LEU A 99 25.55 -8.24 -34.63
N THR A 100 25.39 -8.21 -35.96
CA THR A 100 25.25 -9.41 -36.80
C THR A 100 26.48 -10.30 -36.70
N ASN A 101 27.70 -9.73 -36.83
CA ASN A 101 28.95 -10.48 -36.69
C ASN A 101 29.08 -11.14 -35.30
N SER A 102 28.64 -10.44 -34.25
CA SER A 102 28.69 -10.96 -32.88
C SER A 102 27.69 -12.08 -32.65
N PHE A 103 26.49 -11.98 -33.24
CA PHE A 103 25.47 -13.04 -33.19
C PHE A 103 25.95 -14.32 -33.85
N GLU A 104 26.61 -14.23 -35.01
CA GLU A 104 27.18 -15.40 -35.70
C GLU A 104 28.29 -16.06 -34.87
N GLN A 105 29.19 -15.27 -34.28
CA GLN A 105 30.25 -15.80 -33.42
C GLN A 105 29.69 -16.52 -32.19
N LEU A 106 28.69 -15.94 -31.52
CA LEU A 106 28.06 -16.56 -30.34
C LEU A 106 27.26 -17.80 -30.72
N THR A 107 26.57 -17.81 -31.86
CA THR A 107 25.87 -18.98 -32.39
C THR A 107 26.84 -20.14 -32.63
N LYS A 108 27.99 -19.85 -33.25
CA LYS A 108 29.06 -20.83 -33.44
C LYS A 108 29.56 -21.39 -32.10
N LYS A 109 29.87 -20.51 -31.13
CA LYS A 109 30.31 -20.93 -29.78
C LYS A 109 29.27 -21.81 -29.07
N ILE A 110 27.97 -21.51 -29.18
CA ILE A 110 26.91 -22.35 -28.58
C ILE A 110 26.87 -23.74 -29.23
N ASN A 111 27.03 -23.83 -30.55
CA ASN A 111 27.03 -25.11 -31.26
C ASN A 111 28.24 -25.98 -30.89
N GLU A 112 29.38 -25.35 -30.55
CA GLU A 112 30.62 -26.01 -30.11
C GLU A 112 30.59 -26.45 -28.63
N LEU A 113 29.62 -26.02 -27.82
CA LEU A 113 29.51 -26.45 -26.42
C LEU A 113 29.21 -27.96 -26.31
N ASN A 114 29.89 -28.64 -25.37
CA ASN A 114 29.62 -30.03 -25.03
C ASN A 114 28.43 -30.16 -24.06
N ILE A 115 27.24 -29.81 -24.56
CA ILE A 115 25.95 -29.88 -23.86
C ILE A 115 24.91 -30.57 -24.75
N ASP A 116 23.81 -31.05 -24.18
CA ASP A 116 22.77 -31.73 -24.94
C ASP A 116 22.03 -30.79 -25.92
N ASP A 117 21.49 -31.36 -27.00
CA ASP A 117 20.86 -30.61 -28.09
C ASP A 117 19.67 -29.75 -27.64
N GLN A 118 18.94 -30.19 -26.60
CA GLN A 118 17.83 -29.42 -26.06
C GLN A 118 18.34 -28.15 -25.36
N THR A 119 19.39 -28.26 -24.56
CA THR A 119 20.06 -27.11 -23.93
C THR A 119 20.70 -26.19 -24.98
N LYS A 120 21.29 -26.73 -26.06
CA LYS A 120 21.77 -25.90 -27.20
C LYS A 120 20.63 -25.10 -27.83
N LYS A 121 19.50 -25.75 -28.13
CA LYS A 121 18.33 -25.10 -28.72
C LYS A 121 17.75 -24.00 -27.82
N GLN A 122 17.72 -24.21 -26.51
CA GLN A 122 17.29 -23.18 -25.55
C GLN A 122 18.23 -21.98 -25.51
N LYS A 123 19.55 -22.22 -25.48
CA LYS A 123 20.56 -21.14 -25.50
C LYS A 123 20.53 -20.34 -26.81
N LEU A 124 20.35 -21.01 -27.95
CA LEU A 124 20.18 -20.35 -29.26
C LEU A 124 18.92 -19.48 -29.29
N LYS A 125 17.79 -19.99 -28.77
CA LYS A 125 16.54 -19.22 -28.70
C LYS A 125 16.71 -17.95 -27.86
N LEU A 126 17.35 -18.06 -26.69
CA LEU A 126 17.62 -16.91 -25.81
C LEU A 126 18.57 -15.90 -26.46
N LEU A 127 19.60 -16.36 -27.16
CA LEU A 127 20.52 -15.51 -27.90
C LEU A 127 19.78 -14.72 -28.99
N THR A 128 18.94 -15.37 -29.79
CA THR A 128 18.13 -14.72 -30.84
C THR A 128 17.20 -13.65 -30.27
N GLN A 129 16.53 -13.93 -29.15
CA GLN A 129 15.63 -12.96 -28.50
C GLN A 129 16.38 -11.72 -28.04
N ASN A 130 17.52 -11.88 -27.37
CA ASN A 130 18.32 -10.75 -26.89
C ASN A 130 18.90 -9.91 -28.04
N VAL A 131 19.35 -10.55 -29.11
CA VAL A 131 19.85 -9.83 -30.31
C VAL A 131 18.75 -9.04 -30.99
N ASN A 132 17.53 -9.57 -31.08
CA ASN A 132 16.39 -8.83 -31.64
C ASN A 132 16.05 -7.59 -30.80
N HIS A 133 16.09 -7.68 -29.46
CA HIS A 133 15.88 -6.51 -28.60
C HIS A 133 16.97 -5.44 -28.77
N ILE A 134 18.23 -5.84 -28.91
CA ILE A 134 19.33 -4.89 -29.18
C ILE A 134 19.14 -4.25 -30.56
N ARG A 135 18.75 -5.04 -31.58
CA ARG A 135 18.46 -4.55 -32.93
C ARG A 135 17.35 -3.50 -32.93
N GLU A 136 16.21 -3.80 -32.31
CA GLU A 136 15.11 -2.85 -32.18
C GLU A 136 15.53 -1.57 -31.44
N SER A 137 16.41 -1.70 -30.45
CA SER A 137 16.91 -0.56 -29.69
C SER A 137 17.82 0.33 -30.54
N ILE A 138 18.66 -0.25 -31.41
CA ILE A 138 19.50 0.48 -32.39
C ILE A 138 18.63 1.16 -33.46
N GLU A 139 17.55 0.52 -33.88
CA GLU A 139 16.64 1.08 -34.90
C GLU A 139 15.77 2.21 -34.35
N LYS A 140 15.39 2.15 -33.07
CA LYS A 140 14.51 3.13 -32.41
C LYS A 140 15.26 4.27 -31.72
N ASN A 141 16.52 4.07 -31.34
CA ASN A 141 17.29 5.02 -30.54
C ASN A 141 18.71 5.22 -31.11
N ASP A 142 19.28 6.41 -30.92
CA ASP A 142 20.66 6.71 -31.32
C ASP A 142 21.66 6.15 -30.28
N ILE A 143 21.90 4.84 -30.36
CA ILE A 143 22.77 4.12 -29.43
C ILE A 143 24.22 4.19 -29.88
N SER A 144 25.11 4.62 -28.99
CA SER A 144 26.54 4.67 -29.27
C SER A 144 27.17 3.28 -29.44
N GLU A 145 28.21 3.17 -30.27
CA GLU A 145 28.94 1.92 -30.52
C GLU A 145 29.43 1.25 -29.20
N ASN A 146 29.80 2.07 -28.20
CA ASN A 146 30.24 1.57 -26.88
C ASN A 146 29.11 0.88 -26.10
N GLN A 147 27.88 1.40 -26.17
CA GLN A 147 26.72 0.77 -25.53
C GLN A 147 26.36 -0.56 -26.21
N ILE A 148 26.54 -0.64 -27.53
CA ILE A 148 26.35 -1.88 -28.30
C ILE A 148 27.40 -2.91 -27.91
N LYS A 149 28.68 -2.51 -27.81
CA LYS A 149 29.76 -3.40 -27.34
C LYS A 149 29.53 -3.94 -25.94
N LEU A 150 29.06 -3.09 -25.01
CA LEU A 150 28.69 -3.52 -23.66
C LEU A 150 27.51 -4.50 -23.66
N SER A 151 26.50 -4.24 -24.50
CA SER A 151 25.34 -5.12 -24.65
C SER A 151 25.75 -6.48 -25.24
N ILE A 152 26.63 -6.49 -26.25
CA ILE A 152 27.20 -7.71 -26.84
C ILE A 152 28.00 -8.50 -25.79
N HIS A 153 28.86 -7.84 -25.00
CA HIS A 153 29.65 -8.51 -23.96
C HIS A 153 28.76 -9.14 -22.87
N SER A 154 27.57 -8.60 -22.62
CA SER A 154 26.62 -9.20 -21.68
C SER A 154 26.09 -10.56 -22.15
N LEU A 155 26.07 -10.81 -23.47
CA LEU A 155 25.58 -12.04 -24.09
C LEU A 155 26.52 -13.23 -23.87
N ASP A 156 27.79 -13.00 -23.55
CA ASP A 156 28.75 -14.07 -23.23
C ASP A 156 28.31 -14.92 -22.02
N ASN A 157 27.46 -14.38 -21.15
CA ASN A 157 26.87 -15.15 -20.04
C ASN A 157 26.02 -16.34 -20.53
N ILE A 158 25.47 -16.29 -21.75
CA ILE A 158 24.72 -17.40 -22.36
C ILE A 158 25.62 -18.62 -22.59
N LEU A 159 26.94 -18.42 -22.73
CA LEU A 159 27.91 -19.50 -22.97
C LEU A 159 28.29 -20.28 -21.71
N LYS A 160 27.94 -19.80 -20.51
CA LYS A 160 28.27 -20.49 -19.26
C LYS A 160 27.51 -21.82 -19.18
N VAL A 161 28.27 -22.91 -19.02
CA VAL A 161 27.74 -24.25 -18.77
C VAL A 161 27.59 -24.40 -17.25
N GLU A 162 26.36 -24.50 -16.77
CA GLU A 162 26.12 -24.78 -15.35
C GLU A 162 26.59 -26.20 -15.04
N SER A 163 27.56 -26.34 -14.13
CA SER A 163 28.01 -27.65 -13.68
C SER A 163 26.93 -28.29 -12.81
N LYS A 164 26.27 -29.33 -13.32
CA LYS A 164 25.38 -30.18 -12.51
C LYS A 164 26.17 -30.77 -11.36
N THR A 165 26.03 -30.20 -10.17
CA THR A 165 26.52 -30.83 -8.93
C THR A 165 25.64 -32.05 -8.67
N LYS A 166 26.22 -33.26 -8.76
CA LYS A 166 25.53 -34.52 -8.45
C LYS A 166 25.06 -34.49 -6.98
N SER A 167 23.76 -34.31 -6.80
CA SER A 167 23.05 -34.54 -5.54
C SER A 167 22.86 -36.04 -5.35
N GLU A 168 23.53 -36.64 -4.37
CA GLU A 168 23.19 -37.99 -3.90
C GLU A 168 21.79 -37.97 -3.27
N SER A 169 20.86 -38.71 -3.87
CA SER A 169 19.52 -38.90 -3.34
C SER A 169 19.57 -39.89 -2.17
N SER A 170 19.43 -39.40 -0.94
CA SER A 170 19.08 -40.24 0.19
C SER A 170 17.64 -40.76 0.02
N LYS A 171 17.45 -42.06 0.24
CA LYS A 171 16.14 -42.72 0.16
C LYS A 171 15.20 -42.18 1.22
N LEU A 172 14.29 -41.30 0.82
CA LEU A 172 13.14 -40.86 1.61
C LEU A 172 12.11 -41.97 1.73
N THR A 173 11.73 -42.28 2.97
CA THR A 173 10.57 -43.11 3.32
C THR A 173 9.27 -42.45 2.86
N LYS A 174 8.30 -43.30 2.47
CA LYS A 174 6.96 -42.95 1.95
C LYS A 174 6.21 -41.95 2.86
N GLU A 175 6.32 -40.66 2.57
CA GLU A 175 5.31 -39.66 2.91
C GLU A 175 4.42 -39.38 1.68
N ASN A 176 3.19 -38.95 1.93
CA ASN A 176 2.13 -38.77 0.94
C ASN A 176 2.54 -37.82 -0.20
N ASN A 177 3.12 -38.39 -1.27
CA ASN A 177 3.32 -37.70 -2.54
C ASN A 177 1.96 -37.28 -3.10
N ILE A 178 1.65 -35.99 -3.00
CA ILE A 178 0.73 -35.35 -3.93
C ILE A 178 1.38 -35.51 -5.30
N CYS A 179 0.91 -36.49 -6.07
CA CYS A 179 1.48 -36.88 -7.36
C CYS A 179 1.55 -35.66 -8.29
N HIS A 180 2.67 -35.47 -8.99
CA HIS A 180 2.85 -34.45 -10.04
C HIS A 180 1.65 -34.39 -11.02
N ASN A 181 1.00 -35.53 -11.26
CA ASN A 181 -0.23 -35.63 -12.04
C ASN A 181 -1.36 -34.71 -11.56
N SER A 182 -1.47 -34.39 -10.28
CA SER A 182 -2.52 -33.52 -9.73
C SER A 182 -2.28 -32.06 -10.09
N ILE A 183 -1.02 -31.63 -10.12
CA ILE A 183 -0.61 -30.26 -10.46
C ILE A 183 -0.60 -30.08 -11.97
N ASP A 184 -0.13 -31.07 -12.72
CA ASP A 184 -0.15 -31.03 -14.18
C ASP A 184 -1.58 -31.14 -14.70
N LYS A 185 -2.47 -31.88 -14.00
CA LYS A 185 -3.92 -31.84 -14.23
C LYS A 185 -4.49 -30.46 -13.90
N PHE A 186 -4.07 -29.82 -12.80
CA PHE A 186 -4.47 -28.44 -12.48
C PHE A 186 -4.03 -27.44 -13.58
N ILE A 187 -2.76 -27.48 -14.02
CA ILE A 187 -2.24 -26.61 -15.10
C ILE A 187 -2.93 -26.92 -16.43
N LYS A 188 -3.16 -28.20 -16.75
CA LYS A 188 -3.82 -28.63 -17.98
C LYS A 188 -5.29 -28.22 -18.01
N ASN A 189 -6.00 -28.36 -16.89
CA ASN A 189 -7.39 -27.91 -16.73
C ASN A 189 -7.49 -26.37 -16.79
N ALA A 190 -6.54 -25.66 -16.19
CA ALA A 190 -6.46 -24.19 -16.27
C ALA A 190 -6.18 -23.70 -17.70
N LYS A 191 -5.40 -24.44 -18.50
CA LYS A 191 -5.11 -24.12 -19.91
C LYS A 191 -6.21 -24.54 -20.87
N SER A 192 -7.05 -25.53 -20.52
CA SER A 192 -8.17 -25.97 -21.37
C SER A 192 -9.44 -25.12 -21.21
N ALA A 193 -9.48 -24.24 -20.21
CA ALA A 193 -10.56 -23.27 -20.01
C ALA A 193 -10.52 -22.08 -20.99
N ASP A 194 -9.51 -22.02 -21.88
CA ASP A 194 -9.28 -20.92 -22.82
C ASP A 194 -10.20 -20.93 -24.05
N ASN A 195 -11.34 -21.63 -23.98
CA ASN A 195 -12.37 -21.65 -25.02
C ASN A 195 -13.72 -22.02 -24.40
N THR A 196 -14.48 -21.05 -23.91
CA THR A 196 -15.96 -21.03 -23.91
C THR A 196 -16.50 -19.71 -23.37
N ASP A 197 -17.74 -19.40 -23.77
CA ASP A 197 -18.38 -18.09 -23.79
C ASP A 197 -18.32 -17.23 -22.52
N GLN A 198 -18.15 -15.93 -22.78
CA GLN A 198 -18.45 -14.83 -21.88
C GLN A 198 -19.94 -14.83 -21.53
N ASN A 199 -20.33 -15.36 -20.37
CA ASN A 199 -21.48 -14.94 -19.57
C ASN A 199 -21.66 -15.92 -18.40
N ASP A 200 -21.03 -15.65 -17.24
CA ASP A 200 -21.70 -15.88 -15.95
C ASP A 200 -20.93 -15.27 -14.78
N GLN A 201 -21.52 -14.23 -14.21
CA GLN A 201 -20.89 -13.23 -13.35
C GLN A 201 -20.99 -13.60 -11.87
N ASN A 202 -19.85 -13.82 -11.19
CA ASN A 202 -19.75 -13.68 -9.74
C ASN A 202 -18.34 -13.24 -9.35
N ASP A 203 -18.13 -11.92 -9.14
CA ASP A 203 -16.83 -11.31 -8.84
C ASP A 203 -16.41 -11.33 -7.36
N GLN A 204 -16.54 -12.48 -6.69
CA GLN A 204 -16.11 -12.59 -5.29
C GLN A 204 -15.34 -13.88 -5.08
N THR A 205 -14.25 -13.80 -4.32
CA THR A 205 -13.75 -15.02 -3.70
C THR A 205 -14.83 -15.52 -2.77
N ILE A 206 -15.37 -16.71 -3.05
CA ILE A 206 -16.37 -17.30 -2.17
C ILE A 206 -15.57 -18.03 -1.09
N PRO A 207 -15.67 -17.63 0.18
CA PRO A 207 -15.12 -18.45 1.24
C PRO A 207 -15.74 -19.83 1.11
N GLU A 208 -14.92 -20.86 1.16
CA GLU A 208 -15.47 -22.20 1.05
C GLU A 208 -16.16 -22.58 2.36
N PHE A 209 -17.42 -23.01 2.25
CA PHE A 209 -18.21 -23.51 3.37
C PHE A 209 -18.50 -24.99 3.21
N LYS A 210 -18.43 -25.74 4.31
CA LYS A 210 -18.88 -27.12 4.42
C LYS A 210 -19.89 -27.20 5.56
N ASN A 211 -21.11 -27.64 5.26
CA ASN A 211 -22.22 -27.74 6.23
C ASN A 211 -22.50 -26.42 6.96
N GLY A 212 -22.47 -25.29 6.25
CA GLY A 212 -22.73 -23.96 6.80
C GLY A 212 -21.58 -23.36 7.63
N LYS A 213 -20.44 -24.06 7.75
CA LYS A 213 -19.25 -23.58 8.46
C LYS A 213 -18.12 -23.31 7.48
N ARG A 214 -17.27 -22.32 7.78
CA ARG A 214 -16.06 -22.06 7.00
C ARG A 214 -15.12 -23.25 7.08
N ILE A 215 -14.46 -23.55 5.97
CA ILE A 215 -13.45 -24.60 5.92
C ILE A 215 -12.22 -24.14 6.70
N VAL A 216 -11.76 -24.98 7.63
CA VAL A 216 -10.54 -24.78 8.43
C VAL A 216 -9.60 -25.96 8.18
N GLU A 217 -8.92 -25.93 7.04
CA GLU A 217 -7.93 -26.94 6.64
C GLU A 217 -6.72 -26.26 6.00
N ASP A 218 -5.59 -26.97 5.91
CA ASP A 218 -4.40 -26.52 5.21
C ASP A 218 -4.72 -26.15 3.74
N GLN A 219 -4.76 -24.85 3.45
CA GLN A 219 -4.96 -24.31 2.10
C GLN A 219 -3.66 -24.20 1.29
N TYR A 220 -2.50 -24.48 1.89
CA TYR A 220 -1.17 -24.41 1.29
C TYR A 220 -0.65 -25.76 0.79
N LYS A 221 -1.40 -26.86 1.00
CA LYS A 221 -1.13 -28.17 0.36
C LYS A 221 -1.03 -28.09 -1.17
N TYR A 222 -1.56 -27.02 -1.78
CA TYR A 222 -1.45 -26.71 -3.21
C TYR A 222 -0.75 -25.37 -3.47
N ASP A 223 0.15 -24.94 -2.58
CA ASP A 223 0.90 -23.72 -2.77
C ASP A 223 2.17 -23.98 -3.56
N PHE A 224 2.14 -23.55 -4.83
CA PHE A 224 3.25 -23.60 -5.76
C PHE A 224 3.55 -22.19 -6.26
N PRO A 225 4.19 -21.34 -5.44
CA PRO A 225 4.30 -19.92 -5.72
C PRO A 225 4.89 -19.59 -7.10
N GLN A 226 5.92 -20.33 -7.55
CA GLN A 226 6.47 -20.16 -8.90
C GLN A 226 5.46 -20.45 -10.01
N LYS A 227 4.77 -21.58 -9.94
CA LYS A 227 3.77 -21.96 -10.95
C LYS A 227 2.61 -20.97 -10.99
N LEU A 228 2.23 -20.43 -9.83
CA LEU A 228 1.23 -19.39 -9.72
C LEU A 228 1.71 -18.09 -10.34
N HIS A 229 2.93 -17.65 -10.03
CA HIS A 229 3.53 -16.46 -10.63
C HIS A 229 3.63 -16.58 -12.16
N ASP A 230 4.10 -17.72 -12.67
CA ASP A 230 4.19 -18.00 -14.11
C ASP A 230 2.80 -17.94 -14.77
N PHE A 231 1.79 -18.56 -14.13
CA PHE A 231 0.41 -18.52 -14.59
C PHE A 231 -0.12 -17.09 -14.68
N PHE A 232 0.00 -16.31 -13.59
CA PHE A 232 -0.47 -14.93 -13.56
C PHE A 232 0.24 -14.05 -14.58
N THR A 233 1.56 -14.18 -14.70
CA THR A 233 2.36 -13.48 -15.69
C THR A 233 1.91 -13.82 -17.11
N SER A 234 1.61 -15.10 -17.38
CA SER A 234 1.13 -15.52 -18.70
C SER A 234 -0.27 -15.02 -19.03
N LYS A 235 -1.17 -14.97 -18.05
CA LYS A 235 -2.59 -14.64 -18.26
C LYS A 235 -2.84 -13.13 -18.29
N TYR A 236 -2.19 -12.38 -17.42
CA TYR A 236 -2.42 -10.95 -17.24
C TYR A 236 -1.32 -10.07 -17.84
N GLY A 237 -0.21 -10.67 -18.29
CA GLY A 237 0.95 -10.00 -18.90
C GLY A 237 1.97 -9.52 -17.87
N SER A 238 3.26 -9.61 -18.21
CA SER A 238 4.38 -9.15 -17.36
C SER A 238 4.38 -7.62 -17.15
N GLU A 239 3.91 -6.85 -18.13
CA GLU A 239 3.86 -5.38 -18.05
C GLU A 239 2.83 -4.85 -17.04
N LYS A 240 1.74 -5.60 -16.79
CA LYS A 240 0.73 -5.24 -15.77
C LYS A 240 1.15 -5.62 -14.34
N LEU A 241 2.17 -6.46 -14.23
CA LEU A 241 2.83 -6.86 -12.98
C LEU A 241 4.13 -6.07 -12.76
N ALA A 242 4.35 -4.99 -13.52
CA ALA A 242 5.57 -4.20 -13.44
C ALA A 242 5.75 -3.69 -12.00
N ILE A 243 6.78 -4.23 -11.35
CA ILE A 243 7.32 -3.72 -10.10
C ILE A 243 7.63 -2.25 -10.35
N THR A 244 6.83 -1.36 -9.77
CA THR A 244 7.13 0.06 -9.85
C THR A 244 8.46 0.26 -9.13
N ASN A 245 9.51 0.57 -9.91
CA ASN A 245 10.79 1.00 -9.37
C ASN A 245 10.60 2.38 -8.76
N HIS A 246 10.03 2.42 -7.55
CA HIS A 246 10.04 3.62 -6.74
C HIS A 246 11.49 3.90 -6.36
N ASN A 247 11.93 5.14 -6.61
CA ASN A 247 13.26 5.63 -6.27
C ASN A 247 13.44 5.65 -4.75
N LEU A 248 13.70 4.49 -4.14
CA LEU A 248 14.10 4.37 -2.75
C LEU A 248 15.48 5.01 -2.57
N LYS A 249 15.67 5.77 -1.48
CA LYS A 249 16.96 6.41 -1.14
C LYS A 249 18.10 5.39 -1.17
N LYS A 250 19.28 5.82 -1.64
CA LYS A 250 20.49 4.98 -1.86
C LYS A 250 20.95 4.14 -0.65
N GLU A 251 20.56 4.48 0.58
CA GLU A 251 21.10 3.87 1.80
C GLU A 251 20.31 2.66 2.32
N LYS A 252 19.06 2.45 1.88
CA LYS A 252 18.21 1.29 2.24
C LYS A 252 17.41 0.79 1.03
N GLN A 253 18.11 0.43 -0.05
CA GLN A 253 17.47 -0.09 -1.26
C GLN A 253 17.18 -1.59 -1.10
N PHE A 254 15.92 -1.97 -1.32
CA PHE A 254 15.54 -3.36 -1.44
C PHE A 254 16.19 -3.92 -2.72
N THR A 255 16.84 -5.08 -2.63
CA THR A 255 17.42 -5.73 -3.80
C THR A 255 16.31 -6.27 -4.71
N PRO A 256 16.55 -6.45 -6.00
CA PRO A 256 15.63 -7.21 -6.84
C PRO A 256 15.40 -8.61 -6.26
N TRP A 257 14.17 -9.10 -6.39
CA TRP A 257 13.83 -10.47 -5.99
C TRP A 257 14.60 -11.48 -6.86
N ASN A 258 15.31 -12.43 -6.23
CA ASN A 258 16.10 -13.46 -6.90
C ASN A 258 15.55 -14.87 -6.60
N GLY A 259 14.26 -15.05 -6.84
CA GLY A 259 13.45 -16.20 -6.43
C GLY A 259 13.93 -17.61 -6.67
N LEU A 260 14.94 -17.79 -7.52
CA LEU A 260 15.49 -19.09 -7.85
C LEU A 260 16.53 -19.56 -6.82
N ASN A 261 17.02 -18.66 -5.96
CA ASN A 261 18.04 -18.93 -4.95
C ASN A 261 17.46 -18.81 -3.53
N HIS A 262 16.41 -19.57 -3.23
CA HIS A 262 15.92 -19.70 -1.87
C HIS A 262 16.81 -20.66 -1.06
N PRO A 263 16.94 -20.41 0.26
CA PRO A 263 17.66 -21.33 1.12
C PRO A 263 16.90 -22.66 1.26
N LYS A 264 17.67 -23.73 1.47
CA LYS A 264 17.10 -25.04 1.84
C LYS A 264 16.76 -25.05 3.32
N TYR A 265 15.59 -25.58 3.65
CA TYR A 265 15.10 -25.73 5.02
C TYR A 265 15.05 -27.21 5.42
N SER A 266 15.05 -27.48 6.73
CA SER A 266 14.96 -28.85 7.24
C SER A 266 13.50 -29.36 7.21
N LEU A 267 13.34 -30.67 7.07
CA LEU A 267 12.02 -31.32 7.19
C LEU A 267 11.37 -31.09 8.56
N GLU A 268 12.19 -30.90 9.61
CA GLU A 268 11.72 -30.54 10.94
C GLU A 268 11.03 -29.18 10.96
N LEU A 269 11.58 -28.18 10.26
CA LEU A 269 10.96 -26.86 10.13
C LEU A 269 9.66 -26.93 9.32
N GLU A 270 9.60 -27.75 8.28
CA GLU A 270 8.35 -27.95 7.52
C GLU A 270 7.25 -28.60 8.36
N LYS A 271 7.61 -29.62 9.15
CA LYS A 271 6.69 -30.28 10.09
C LYS A 271 6.19 -29.28 11.13
N LEU A 272 7.11 -28.47 11.67
CA LEU A 272 6.77 -27.44 12.66
C LEU A 272 5.87 -26.36 12.05
N ALA A 273 6.15 -25.90 10.83
CA ALA A 273 5.31 -24.94 10.10
C ALA A 273 3.84 -25.40 10.04
N ARG A 274 3.61 -26.67 9.67
CA ARG A 274 2.26 -27.27 9.64
C ARG A 274 1.64 -27.36 11.04
N GLU A 275 2.42 -27.74 12.05
CA GLU A 275 1.95 -27.81 13.44
C GLU A 275 1.47 -26.44 13.95
N VAL A 276 2.17 -25.37 13.57
CA VAL A 276 1.87 -24.01 14.04
C VAL A 276 0.99 -23.21 13.08
N ASP A 277 0.51 -23.85 12.01
CA ASP A 277 -0.40 -23.29 11.00
C ASP A 277 0.22 -22.13 10.20
N GLN A 278 1.48 -22.28 9.78
CA GLN A 278 2.27 -21.30 9.03
C GLN A 278 2.79 -21.87 7.69
N PRO A 279 3.00 -21.04 6.65
CA PRO A 279 3.38 -21.52 5.35
C PRO A 279 4.77 -22.17 5.42
N LEU A 280 5.03 -23.13 4.53
CA LEU A 280 6.36 -23.74 4.44
C LEU A 280 7.42 -22.66 4.22
N PRO A 281 8.60 -22.74 4.87
CA PRO A 281 9.61 -21.69 4.78
C PRO A 281 10.01 -21.32 3.35
N GLU A 282 10.13 -22.32 2.47
CA GLU A 282 10.42 -22.12 1.04
C GLU A 282 9.33 -21.32 0.32
N ASN A 283 8.06 -21.67 0.54
CA ASN A 283 6.93 -20.97 -0.05
C ASN A 283 6.80 -19.54 0.50
N ALA A 284 7.02 -19.36 1.81
CA ALA A 284 7.04 -18.06 2.47
C ALA A 284 8.18 -17.18 1.93
N TYR A 285 9.38 -17.73 1.79
CA TYR A 285 10.54 -17.02 1.22
C TYR A 285 10.25 -16.55 -0.20
N TYR A 286 9.71 -17.45 -1.03
CA TYR A 286 9.31 -17.11 -2.39
C TYR A 286 8.36 -15.92 -2.38
N ARG A 287 7.32 -15.96 -1.54
CA ARG A 287 6.32 -14.88 -1.38
C ARG A 287 6.85 -13.60 -0.70
N ALA A 288 8.16 -13.48 -0.47
CA ALA A 288 8.76 -12.34 0.21
C ALA A 288 8.15 -12.10 1.60
N MET A 289 7.86 -13.18 2.32
CA MET A 289 7.45 -13.17 3.73
C MET A 289 8.67 -13.34 4.63
N THR A 290 8.54 -12.92 5.90
CA THR A 290 9.52 -13.25 6.93
C THR A 290 9.56 -14.76 7.15
N THR A 291 10.76 -15.32 7.19
CA THR A 291 11.00 -16.76 7.35
C THR A 291 11.93 -17.03 8.52
N PRO A 292 12.01 -18.28 9.02
CA PRO A 292 13.10 -18.68 9.90
C PRO A 292 14.45 -18.44 9.20
N ASP A 293 15.46 -17.97 9.92
CA ASP A 293 16.79 -17.81 9.33
C ASP A 293 17.42 -19.20 9.11
N PRO A 294 17.76 -19.56 7.86
CA PRO A 294 18.34 -20.88 7.55
C PRO A 294 19.72 -21.10 8.19
N LYS A 295 20.41 -20.03 8.62
CA LYS A 295 21.73 -20.08 9.26
C LYS A 295 21.63 -20.02 10.78
N ASN A 296 20.53 -19.53 11.33
CA ASN A 296 20.33 -19.39 12.77
C ASN A 296 18.87 -19.61 13.14
N LYS A 297 18.55 -20.82 13.64
CA LYS A 297 17.18 -21.21 14.00
C LYS A 297 16.50 -20.32 15.05
N ASP A 298 17.27 -19.55 15.82
CA ASP A 298 16.74 -18.64 16.85
C ASP A 298 16.42 -17.24 16.30
N LYS A 299 16.67 -17.02 15.00
CA LYS A 299 16.53 -15.73 14.30
C LYS A 299 15.63 -15.85 13.07
N LEU A 300 15.26 -14.69 12.56
CA LEU A 300 14.42 -14.48 11.39
C LEU A 300 15.25 -13.95 10.23
N PHE A 301 14.92 -14.45 9.05
CA PHE A 301 15.23 -13.79 7.81
C PHE A 301 14.05 -12.89 7.43
N ILE A 302 14.25 -11.59 7.48
CA ILE A 302 13.30 -10.57 7.05
C ILE A 302 13.71 -10.10 5.65
N PRO A 303 12.85 -10.25 4.63
CA PRO A 303 13.17 -9.93 3.25
C PRO A 303 13.68 -8.50 3.07
N THR A 304 14.83 -8.36 2.43
CA THR A 304 15.39 -7.06 2.00
C THR A 304 15.35 -6.93 0.48
N PHE A 305 14.36 -7.57 -0.16
CA PHE A 305 14.15 -7.52 -1.61
C PHE A 305 12.72 -7.06 -1.97
N GLN A 306 12.51 -6.56 -3.18
CA GLN A 306 11.15 -6.22 -3.64
C GLN A 306 10.23 -7.44 -3.60
N ARG A 307 8.95 -7.28 -3.27
CA ARG A 307 8.01 -8.42 -3.32
C ARG A 307 7.87 -8.90 -4.77
N ILE A 308 7.57 -10.19 -4.92
CA ILE A 308 7.03 -10.70 -6.19
C ILE A 308 5.72 -9.96 -6.45
N PRO A 309 5.37 -9.70 -7.73
CA PRO A 309 4.05 -9.20 -8.07
C PRO A 309 2.95 -9.97 -7.33
N ASP A 310 2.11 -9.20 -6.65
CA ASP A 310 1.09 -9.72 -5.78
C ASP A 310 0.10 -10.61 -6.55
N ILE A 311 -0.06 -11.85 -6.09
CA ILE A 311 -0.89 -12.87 -6.73
C ILE A 311 -2.35 -12.67 -6.29
N ALA A 312 -3.25 -12.53 -7.25
CA ALA A 312 -4.69 -12.44 -6.99
C ALA A 312 -5.24 -13.73 -6.37
N PRO A 313 -6.35 -13.66 -5.63
CA PRO A 313 -7.00 -14.87 -5.16
C PRO A 313 -7.43 -15.75 -6.33
N ILE A 314 -7.32 -17.06 -6.13
CA ILE A 314 -7.81 -18.06 -7.07
C ILE A 314 -8.98 -18.77 -6.39
N SER A 315 -10.10 -18.76 -7.08
CA SER A 315 -11.32 -19.49 -6.74
C SER A 315 -11.49 -20.65 -7.71
N PHE A 316 -12.17 -21.70 -7.26
CA PHE A 316 -12.46 -22.87 -8.06
C PHE A 316 -13.96 -23.13 -8.12
N TYR A 317 -14.43 -23.70 -9.23
CA TYR A 317 -15.78 -24.26 -9.28
C TYR A 317 -15.85 -25.46 -8.32
N THR A 318 -16.75 -25.37 -7.34
CA THR A 318 -16.90 -26.41 -6.31
C THR A 318 -17.88 -27.52 -6.70
N LYS A 319 -18.68 -27.30 -7.77
CA LYS A 319 -19.73 -28.18 -8.28
C LYS A 319 -19.88 -28.02 -9.79
N GLY A 320 -20.63 -28.94 -10.43
CA GLY A 320 -20.92 -28.90 -11.86
C GLY A 320 -19.83 -29.51 -12.74
N ILE A 321 -19.99 -29.38 -14.07
CA ILE A 321 -19.06 -29.94 -15.06
C ILE A 321 -17.66 -29.33 -14.98
N HIS A 322 -17.58 -28.08 -14.52
CA HIS A 322 -16.33 -27.34 -14.34
C HIS A 322 -15.65 -27.60 -12.98
N LYS A 323 -16.14 -28.56 -12.16
CA LYS A 323 -15.63 -28.77 -10.80
C LYS A 323 -14.10 -28.96 -10.79
N GLY A 324 -13.40 -28.08 -10.07
CA GLY A 324 -11.94 -28.07 -9.95
C GLY A 324 -11.22 -27.22 -11.01
N GLU A 325 -11.94 -26.59 -11.93
CA GLU A 325 -11.43 -25.54 -12.82
C GLU A 325 -11.42 -24.19 -12.08
N ILE A 326 -10.56 -23.27 -12.53
CA ILE A 326 -10.49 -21.91 -11.99
C ILE A 326 -11.79 -21.18 -12.36
N ASP A 327 -12.46 -20.63 -11.34
CA ASP A 327 -13.60 -19.75 -11.55
C ASP A 327 -13.05 -18.36 -11.84
N GLU A 328 -12.82 -18.07 -13.12
CA GLU A 328 -12.19 -16.82 -13.58
C GLU A 328 -13.00 -15.58 -13.22
N ASN A 329 -14.31 -15.73 -13.01
CA ASN A 329 -15.16 -14.64 -12.57
C ASN A 329 -14.91 -14.33 -11.09
N LYS A 330 -14.56 -15.34 -10.28
CA LYS A 330 -14.23 -15.20 -8.85
C LYS A 330 -12.73 -15.06 -8.56
N SER A 331 -11.91 -14.97 -9.60
CA SER A 331 -10.46 -15.00 -9.52
C SER A 331 -9.86 -13.88 -10.36
N GLY A 332 -8.96 -13.11 -9.77
CA GLY A 332 -8.26 -12.08 -10.54
C GLY A 332 -8.11 -10.77 -9.78
N PRO A 333 -7.39 -9.83 -10.38
CA PRO A 333 -7.16 -8.51 -9.81
C PRO A 333 -8.43 -7.65 -9.85
N ASN A 334 -8.36 -6.49 -9.21
CA ASN A 334 -9.31 -5.38 -9.30
C ASN A 334 -10.70 -5.64 -8.68
N HIS A 335 -10.77 -6.38 -7.57
CA HIS A 335 -12.01 -6.43 -6.76
C HIS A 335 -12.20 -5.12 -5.97
N TYR A 336 -12.60 -4.07 -6.68
CA TYR A 336 -12.88 -2.75 -6.12
C TYR A 336 -14.09 -2.80 -5.18
N GLY A 337 -14.09 -1.92 -4.18
CA GLY A 337 -15.30 -1.63 -3.40
C GLY A 337 -16.39 -0.95 -4.24
N LEU A 338 -17.59 -0.88 -3.70
CA LEU A 338 -18.74 -0.25 -4.35
C LEU A 338 -18.73 1.24 -4.02
N PRO A 339 -18.46 2.11 -5.02
CA PRO A 339 -18.49 3.55 -4.80
C PRO A 339 -19.92 4.09 -4.80
N ARG A 340 -20.11 5.19 -4.10
CA ARG A 340 -21.25 6.12 -4.14
C ARG A 340 -22.62 5.50 -3.83
N VAL A 341 -22.69 4.26 -3.37
CA VAL A 341 -23.96 3.55 -3.18
C VAL A 341 -23.95 2.83 -1.83
N ILE A 342 -24.99 3.09 -1.02
CA ILE A 342 -25.23 2.39 0.24
C ILE A 342 -26.35 1.38 0.02
N VAL A 343 -26.06 0.09 0.21
CA VAL A 343 -26.98 -1.00 -0.21
C VAL A 343 -27.90 -1.51 0.90
N ASN A 344 -27.57 -1.27 2.17
CA ASN A 344 -28.38 -1.71 3.31
C ASN A 344 -28.20 -0.80 4.54
N ASN A 345 -29.09 -0.96 5.53
CA ASN A 345 -29.11 -0.13 6.73
C ASN A 345 -27.85 -0.26 7.59
N ARG A 346 -27.20 -1.42 7.63
CA ARG A 346 -25.98 -1.58 8.43
C ARG A 346 -24.83 -0.71 7.91
N TYR A 347 -24.68 -0.59 6.59
CA TYR A 347 -23.75 0.39 6.01
C TYR A 347 -24.20 1.83 6.26
N LYS A 348 -25.51 2.10 6.16
CA LYS A 348 -26.06 3.44 6.45
C LYS A 348 -25.79 3.86 7.90
N ASP A 349 -25.77 2.92 8.85
CA ASP A 349 -25.43 3.19 10.24
C ASP A 349 -23.94 3.46 10.46
N LEU A 350 -23.06 2.97 9.58
CA LEU A 350 -21.64 3.31 9.65
C LEU A 350 -21.37 4.77 9.31
N ILE A 351 -22.27 5.43 8.58
CA ILE A 351 -22.17 6.87 8.29
C ILE A 351 -21.96 7.64 9.58
N ASP A 352 -22.57 7.26 10.69
CA ASP A 352 -22.45 7.98 11.96
C ASP A 352 -21.03 7.92 12.54
N ASN A 353 -20.23 6.90 12.22
CA ASN A 353 -18.94 6.65 12.86
C ASN A 353 -17.74 7.27 12.12
N VAL A 354 -17.81 7.45 10.80
CA VAL A 354 -16.63 7.78 9.98
C VAL A 354 -16.71 9.16 9.34
N VAL A 355 -15.55 9.79 9.14
CA VAL A 355 -15.37 11.04 8.41
C VAL A 355 -14.16 10.94 7.47
N SER A 356 -14.19 11.70 6.38
CA SER A 356 -12.98 11.97 5.58
C SER A 356 -12.24 13.16 6.19
N VAL A 357 -10.92 13.09 6.24
CA VAL A 357 -10.06 14.20 6.66
C VAL A 357 -9.18 14.64 5.49
N LEU A 358 -9.06 15.95 5.34
CA LEU A 358 -8.07 16.59 4.48
C LEU A 358 -7.07 17.30 5.39
N ILE A 359 -5.79 17.01 5.23
CA ILE A 359 -4.68 17.67 5.90
C ILE A 359 -3.92 18.45 4.83
N GLY A 360 -3.87 19.77 4.97
CA GLY A 360 -3.07 20.63 4.11
C GLY A 360 -1.85 21.14 4.84
N ASN A 361 -0.69 20.63 4.44
CA ASN A 361 0.61 21.13 4.88
C ASN A 361 1.13 22.11 3.84
N GLY A 362 1.75 23.22 4.26
CA GLY A 362 2.37 24.08 3.26
C GLY A 362 3.56 23.40 2.59
N GLN A 363 3.81 23.78 1.34
CA GLN A 363 5.00 23.39 0.59
C GLN A 363 5.90 24.60 0.41
N VAL A 364 7.18 24.43 0.74
CA VAL A 364 8.17 25.45 0.45
C VAL A 364 8.70 25.19 -0.95
N GLY A 365 8.63 26.23 -1.79
CA GLY A 365 9.22 26.18 -3.12
C GLY A 365 10.73 26.02 -3.03
N THR A 366 11.36 25.69 -4.14
CA THR A 366 12.81 25.78 -4.23
C THR A 366 13.19 26.95 -5.11
N LYS A 367 14.16 27.77 -4.67
CA LYS A 367 14.75 28.82 -5.50
C LYS A 367 16.07 28.33 -6.07
N GLN A 368 16.36 28.73 -7.32
CA GLN A 368 17.71 28.60 -7.83
C GLN A 368 18.58 29.70 -7.24
N VAL A 369 19.69 29.29 -6.64
CA VAL A 369 20.70 30.18 -6.10
C VAL A 369 21.92 30.09 -7.01
N HIS A 370 22.44 31.27 -7.32
CA HIS A 370 23.61 31.44 -8.17
C HIS A 370 24.74 31.98 -7.29
N ASP A 371 25.73 31.16 -7.00
CA ASP A 371 26.90 31.56 -6.21
C ASP A 371 28.22 31.10 -6.87
N GLU A 372 29.34 31.23 -6.13
CA GLU A 372 30.68 30.83 -6.61
C GLU A 372 30.80 29.34 -6.93
N GLN A 373 29.87 28.49 -6.45
CA GLN A 373 29.81 27.06 -6.71
C GLN A 373 28.92 26.70 -7.91
N GLY A 374 28.22 27.67 -8.50
CA GLY A 374 27.39 27.51 -9.69
C GLY A 374 25.91 27.73 -9.43
N VAL A 375 25.07 27.01 -10.17
CA VAL A 375 23.61 27.05 -9.97
C VAL A 375 23.21 25.83 -9.15
N HIS A 376 22.73 26.06 -7.92
CA HIS A 376 22.14 25.03 -7.09
C HIS A 376 20.74 25.44 -6.65
N THR A 377 20.02 24.46 -6.11
CA THR A 377 18.65 24.65 -5.66
C THR A 377 18.65 24.72 -4.14
N GLU A 378 18.13 25.81 -3.59
CA GLU A 378 17.92 25.98 -2.15
C GLU A 378 16.42 26.02 -1.83
N GLU A 379 16.07 25.68 -0.60
CA GLU A 379 14.70 25.90 -0.12
C GLU A 379 14.44 27.41 -0.09
N ASP A 380 13.30 27.82 -0.67
CA ASP A 380 12.84 29.21 -0.65
C ASP A 380 12.33 29.54 0.76
N TYR A 381 13.24 29.74 1.72
CA TYR A 381 12.88 30.12 3.07
C TYR A 381 12.01 31.37 3.04
N ARG A 382 10.84 31.29 3.66
CA ARG A 382 9.90 32.39 3.78
C ARG A 382 9.71 32.70 5.25
N GLU A 383 9.64 33.99 5.56
CA GLU A 383 9.42 34.43 6.93
C GLU A 383 8.05 33.92 7.45
N PRO A 384 7.94 33.64 8.76
CA PRO A 384 6.68 33.24 9.38
C PRO A 384 5.55 34.21 9.03
N GLY A 385 4.48 33.72 8.40
CA GLY A 385 3.30 34.51 8.01
C GLY A 385 3.15 34.74 6.51
N GLU A 386 4.16 34.43 5.68
CA GLU A 386 4.01 34.51 4.23
C GLU A 386 3.11 33.38 3.67
N THR A 387 2.11 33.76 2.88
CA THR A 387 1.25 32.83 2.15
C THR A 387 2.03 32.17 1.01
N LEU A 388 2.02 30.84 0.97
CA LEU A 388 2.54 30.04 -0.13
C LEU A 388 1.35 29.62 -1.00
N PRO A 389 1.47 29.66 -2.34
CA PRO A 389 0.38 29.27 -3.22
C PRO A 389 0.08 27.76 -3.17
N ASP A 390 1.07 26.93 -2.81
CA ASP A 390 0.95 25.47 -2.86
C ASP A 390 0.82 24.82 -1.48
N ILE A 391 -0.22 24.01 -1.33
CA ILE A 391 -0.52 23.21 -0.14
C ILE A 391 -0.52 21.74 -0.56
N ALA A 392 0.33 20.93 0.08
CA ALA A 392 0.29 19.48 -0.03
C ALA A 392 -0.97 18.97 0.67
N ARG A 393 -1.94 18.53 -0.13
CA ARG A 393 -3.22 18.02 0.35
C ARG A 393 -3.17 16.51 0.48
N LEU A 394 -3.24 16.04 1.71
CA LEU A 394 -3.21 14.64 2.07
C LEU A 394 -4.57 14.24 2.62
N ARG A 395 -5.02 13.03 2.30
CA ARG A 395 -6.35 12.55 2.66
C ARG A 395 -6.27 11.26 3.46
N GLY A 396 -7.21 11.11 4.37
CA GLY A 396 -7.43 9.89 5.14
C GLY A 396 -8.86 9.82 5.66
N SER A 397 -9.12 8.81 6.47
CA SER A 397 -10.40 8.61 7.14
C SER A 397 -10.18 8.48 8.65
N PHE A 398 -11.06 9.11 9.42
CA PHE A 398 -11.09 9.08 10.88
C PHE A 398 -12.39 8.39 11.34
N ASN A 399 -12.33 7.57 12.39
CA ASN A 399 -13.52 7.03 13.04
C ASN A 399 -13.66 7.61 14.45
N ILE A 400 -14.87 8.00 14.83
CA ILE A 400 -15.20 8.42 16.18
C ILE A 400 -14.97 7.24 17.14
N LEU A 401 -14.19 7.49 18.20
CA LEU A 401 -13.87 6.52 19.24
C LEU A 401 -14.53 6.89 20.57
N ASP A 402 -14.34 8.13 21.00
CA ASP A 402 -14.65 8.56 22.37
C ASP A 402 -14.94 10.08 22.40
N TYR A 403 -15.44 10.59 23.51
CA TYR A 403 -15.56 12.02 23.79
C TYR A 403 -15.27 12.34 25.25
N GLN A 404 -14.78 13.55 25.50
CA GLN A 404 -14.54 14.03 26.85
C GLN A 404 -15.86 14.38 27.56
N VAL A 405 -16.02 13.91 28.80
CA VAL A 405 -17.16 14.24 29.65
C VAL A 405 -16.75 15.37 30.61
N LYS A 406 -17.53 16.46 30.65
CA LYS A 406 -17.35 17.57 31.60
C LYS A 406 -18.65 17.84 32.36
N ASP A 407 -18.52 18.18 33.64
CA ASP A 407 -19.69 18.49 34.48
C ASP A 407 -20.34 19.80 34.02
N GLY A 408 -21.67 19.81 33.97
CA GLY A 408 -22.46 20.98 33.55
C GLY A 408 -22.42 21.28 32.04
N GLN A 409 -21.79 20.42 31.22
CA GLN A 409 -21.77 20.57 29.77
C GLN A 409 -22.85 19.69 29.12
N ASP A 410 -23.76 20.31 28.36
CA ASP A 410 -24.86 19.60 27.69
C ASP A 410 -24.38 18.74 26.50
N TYR A 411 -23.32 19.17 25.81
CA TYR A 411 -22.80 18.48 24.63
C TYR A 411 -21.26 18.55 24.55
N PRO A 412 -20.55 17.43 24.30
CA PRO A 412 -19.09 17.42 24.28
C PRO A 412 -18.49 18.17 23.09
N LEU A 413 -17.45 18.96 23.35
CA LEU A 413 -16.69 19.66 22.31
C LEU A 413 -15.36 18.97 21.97
N THR A 414 -14.85 18.12 22.85
CA THR A 414 -13.58 17.41 22.66
C THR A 414 -13.86 15.95 22.38
N TRP A 415 -13.38 15.47 21.24
CA TRP A 415 -13.66 14.16 20.68
C TRP A 415 -12.36 13.47 20.29
N TYR A 416 -12.36 12.13 20.36
CA TYR A 416 -11.23 11.29 20.04
C TYR A 416 -11.55 10.44 18.82
N PHE A 417 -10.62 10.39 17.88
CA PHE A 417 -10.77 9.68 16.63
C PHE A 417 -9.63 8.68 16.44
N THR A 418 -9.94 7.48 15.95
CA THR A 418 -8.92 6.53 15.48
C THR A 418 -8.65 6.72 13.99
N THR A 419 -7.39 6.57 13.60
CA THR A 419 -6.92 6.54 12.20
C THR A 419 -5.64 5.71 12.08
N ASN A 420 -4.99 5.69 10.91
CA ASN A 420 -3.68 5.06 10.77
C ASN A 420 -2.54 5.98 11.21
N ALA A 421 -1.42 5.39 11.65
CA ALA A 421 -0.19 6.12 11.95
C ALA A 421 0.34 6.85 10.71
N HIS A 422 0.26 6.23 9.52
CA HIS A 422 0.72 6.88 8.28
C HIS A 422 -0.17 8.03 7.80
N VAL A 423 -1.41 8.13 8.29
CA VAL A 423 -2.27 9.30 8.07
C VAL A 423 -1.92 10.37 9.09
N ALA A 424 -1.89 10.00 10.38
CA ALA A 424 -1.62 10.92 11.47
C ALA A 424 -0.22 11.55 11.41
N ARG A 425 0.79 10.86 10.85
CA ARG A 425 2.15 11.40 10.67
C ARG A 425 2.19 12.68 9.83
N HIS A 426 1.14 12.95 9.07
CA HIS A 426 1.06 14.15 8.24
C HIS A 426 0.60 15.39 9.01
N LEU A 427 -0.01 15.24 10.18
CA LEU A 427 -0.35 16.36 11.04
C LEU A 427 0.95 16.97 11.60
N ARG A 428 1.35 18.16 11.20
CA ARG A 428 2.53 18.88 11.73
C ARG A 428 2.04 20.02 12.60
N LEU A 429 1.69 19.70 13.85
CA LEU A 429 0.90 20.55 14.74
C LEU A 429 1.81 21.20 15.79
N GLN A 430 1.57 22.48 16.07
CA GLN A 430 2.30 23.21 17.10
C GLN A 430 2.08 22.62 18.49
N ASN A 431 0.85 22.20 18.77
CA ASN A 431 0.43 21.73 20.08
C ASN A 431 0.67 20.22 20.30
N ASP A 432 1.46 19.57 19.43
CA ASP A 432 1.95 18.20 19.59
C ASP A 432 3.14 18.17 20.57
N GLU A 433 3.02 18.88 21.72
CA GLU A 433 4.06 19.02 22.76
C GLU A 433 4.13 17.76 23.66
N GLY A 434 4.05 16.58 23.05
CA GLY A 434 4.27 15.32 23.74
C GLY A 434 5.73 15.15 24.16
N ASP A 435 5.99 14.14 24.99
CA ASP A 435 7.35 13.69 25.33
C ASP A 435 7.92 12.67 24.31
N GLY A 436 7.21 12.46 23.21
CA GLY A 436 7.57 11.51 22.16
C GLY A 436 7.36 10.04 22.55
N VAL A 437 6.77 9.77 23.72
CA VAL A 437 6.53 8.40 24.20
C VAL A 437 5.29 7.81 23.56
N TYR A 438 4.14 8.47 23.63
CA TYR A 438 2.87 7.95 23.08
C TYR A 438 2.46 8.66 21.79
N GLY A 439 2.53 9.99 21.76
CA GLY A 439 2.37 10.82 20.57
C GLY A 439 3.71 11.19 19.94
N ARG A 440 3.74 12.22 19.10
CA ARG A 440 5.00 12.83 18.67
C ARG A 440 5.41 13.91 19.66
N ASP A 441 6.71 14.19 19.71
CA ASP A 441 7.25 15.32 20.46
C ASP A 441 7.28 16.57 19.57
N THR A 442 7.87 17.64 20.10
CA THR A 442 8.06 18.91 19.37
C THR A 442 8.88 18.78 18.09
N THR A 443 9.55 17.66 17.85
CA THR A 443 10.23 17.40 16.57
C THR A 443 9.22 17.16 15.43
N ASN A 444 7.93 17.13 15.66
CA ASN A 444 6.96 17.06 14.57
C ASN A 444 6.57 18.43 13.98
N TYR A 445 7.04 19.52 14.59
CA TYR A 445 6.70 20.88 14.20
C TYR A 445 7.97 21.63 13.78
N ASP A 446 7.95 22.25 12.59
CA ASP A 446 9.03 23.11 12.14
C ASP A 446 8.91 24.48 12.81
N THR A 447 9.71 24.71 13.85
CA THR A 447 9.74 25.99 14.57
C THR A 447 10.49 27.08 13.80
N HIS A 448 11.31 26.71 12.81
CA HIS A 448 12.10 27.66 12.03
C HIS A 448 11.32 28.18 10.83
N ASN A 449 10.71 27.27 10.06
CA ASN A 449 9.91 27.58 8.90
C ASN A 449 8.51 26.99 9.08
N THR A 450 7.65 27.74 9.75
CA THR A 450 6.28 27.31 10.08
C THR A 450 5.40 27.09 8.85
N ALA A 451 5.89 27.49 7.67
CA ALA A 451 5.21 27.25 6.42
C ALA A 451 5.08 25.77 6.07
N TYR A 452 5.99 24.90 6.54
CA TYR A 452 5.91 23.46 6.35
C TYR A 452 4.85 22.76 7.21
N ASN A 453 4.30 23.46 8.20
CA ASN A 453 3.39 22.89 9.18
C ASN A 453 1.97 22.79 8.62
N THR A 454 1.10 22.12 9.37
CA THR A 454 -0.31 21.98 8.99
C THR A 454 -1.00 23.34 9.06
N ARG A 455 -1.50 23.80 7.92
CA ARG A 455 -2.21 25.09 7.75
C ARG A 455 -3.72 24.91 7.68
N GLU A 456 -4.17 23.78 7.16
CA GLU A 456 -5.60 23.45 7.09
C GLU A 456 -5.85 22.02 7.52
N VAL A 457 -6.92 21.83 8.30
CA VAL A 457 -7.56 20.54 8.47
C VAL A 457 -9.04 20.73 8.15
N SER A 458 -9.58 19.90 7.27
CA SER A 458 -11.01 19.90 6.94
C SER A 458 -11.60 18.52 7.15
N ILE A 459 -12.80 18.47 7.72
CA ILE A 459 -13.56 17.24 7.93
C ILE A 459 -14.76 17.25 7.01
N LEU A 460 -14.88 16.21 6.18
CA LEU A 460 -16.04 15.97 5.33
C LEU A 460 -16.85 14.78 5.88
N LYS A 461 -18.13 15.00 6.09
CA LYS A 461 -19.10 14.03 6.63
C LYS A 461 -20.26 13.85 5.67
N LEU A 462 -20.67 12.61 5.44
CA LEU A 462 -21.89 12.30 4.70
C LEU A 462 -23.12 12.49 5.61
N ILE A 463 -24.16 13.16 5.11
CA ILE A 463 -25.40 13.46 5.83
C ILE A 463 -26.35 12.26 5.72
N LYS A 464 -26.48 11.49 6.80
CA LYS A 464 -27.19 10.20 6.83
C LYS A 464 -28.64 10.30 6.36
N GLU A 465 -29.32 11.39 6.67
CA GLU A 465 -30.74 11.63 6.39
C GLU A 465 -31.00 11.79 4.88
N LYS A 466 -29.99 12.25 4.14
CA LYS A 466 -30.05 12.50 2.69
C LYS A 466 -29.71 11.25 1.87
N VAL A 467 -29.08 10.25 2.50
CA VAL A 467 -28.69 9.00 1.86
C VAL A 467 -29.89 8.06 1.73
N GLN A 468 -30.24 7.75 0.49
CA GLN A 468 -31.22 6.71 0.15
C GLN A 468 -30.51 5.41 -0.25
N LEU A 469 -31.06 4.27 0.16
CA LEU A 469 -30.48 2.98 -0.19
C LEU A 469 -30.53 2.75 -1.71
N ASN A 470 -29.47 2.18 -2.26
CA ASN A 470 -29.33 1.84 -3.68
C ASN A 470 -29.46 3.02 -4.65
N LYS A 471 -29.29 4.25 -4.15
CA LYS A 471 -29.20 5.46 -4.96
C LYS A 471 -27.75 5.93 -5.02
N VAL A 472 -27.38 6.49 -6.16
CA VAL A 472 -26.06 7.07 -6.38
C VAL A 472 -25.97 8.39 -5.62
N ILE A 473 -24.93 8.51 -4.78
CA ILE A 473 -24.56 9.71 -4.04
C ILE A 473 -23.63 10.55 -4.92
N PRO A 474 -23.75 11.89 -4.94
CA PRO A 474 -22.89 12.74 -5.76
C PRO A 474 -21.41 12.69 -5.33
N LEU A 475 -20.51 13.01 -6.28
CA LEU A 475 -19.10 13.26 -5.99
C LEU A 475 -18.94 14.55 -5.17
N SER A 476 -18.09 14.54 -4.15
CA SER A 476 -17.83 15.75 -3.34
C SER A 476 -17.19 16.85 -4.20
N ASN A 477 -17.53 18.12 -3.96
CA ASN A 477 -16.90 19.30 -4.57
C ASN A 477 -16.98 19.40 -6.10
N GLN A 478 -17.81 18.59 -6.78
CA GLN A 478 -17.87 18.56 -8.26
C GLN A 478 -19.29 18.63 -8.81
N GLU A 479 -20.24 17.91 -8.21
CA GLU A 479 -21.63 17.88 -8.70
C GLU A 479 -22.49 18.97 -8.02
N PRO A 480 -23.40 19.67 -8.73
CA PRO A 480 -24.10 20.86 -8.21
C PRO A 480 -24.76 20.71 -6.83
N ASP A 481 -25.26 19.51 -6.53
CA ASP A 481 -26.02 19.23 -5.30
C ASP A 481 -25.17 18.53 -4.22
N TRP A 482 -23.84 18.49 -4.36
CA TRP A 482 -23.00 17.75 -3.41
C TRP A 482 -23.12 18.30 -1.98
N GLN A 483 -23.33 19.61 -1.79
CA GLN A 483 -23.50 20.18 -0.45
C GLN A 483 -24.74 19.66 0.28
N ASP A 484 -25.75 19.15 -0.44
CA ASP A 484 -26.92 18.53 0.17
C ASP A 484 -26.61 17.18 0.80
N TYR A 485 -25.55 16.52 0.36
CA TYR A 485 -25.15 15.20 0.84
C TYR A 485 -23.97 15.26 1.81
N TYR A 486 -23.16 16.30 1.76
CA TYR A 486 -21.96 16.37 2.59
C TYR A 486 -21.89 17.66 3.41
N LYS A 487 -21.56 17.52 4.69
CA LYS A 487 -21.13 18.62 5.54
C LYS A 487 -19.60 18.68 5.51
N ASN A 488 -19.06 19.87 5.22
CA ASN A 488 -17.63 20.15 5.29
C ASN A 488 -17.39 21.25 6.34
N ILE A 489 -16.50 21.00 7.29
CA ILE A 489 -16.09 22.00 8.29
C ILE A 489 -14.57 22.09 8.35
N LYS A 490 -14.07 23.27 8.68
CA LYS A 490 -12.65 23.51 8.92
C LYS A 490 -12.37 23.42 10.42
N ILE A 491 -11.31 22.72 10.77
CA ILE A 491 -10.81 22.63 12.14
C ILE A 491 -9.54 23.46 12.23
N ASP A 492 -9.46 24.28 13.27
CA ASP A 492 -8.23 25.00 13.61
C ASP A 492 -7.15 23.97 14.00
N PRO A 493 -6.00 23.90 13.30
CA PRO A 493 -4.91 23.00 13.65
C PRO A 493 -4.45 23.12 15.11
N ALA A 494 -4.59 24.30 15.74
CA ALA A 494 -4.26 24.49 17.16
C ALA A 494 -5.20 23.72 18.11
N LYS A 495 -6.37 23.28 17.65
CA LYS A 495 -7.33 22.49 18.43
C LYS A 495 -7.22 20.98 18.20
N ILE A 496 -6.15 20.54 17.56
CA ILE A 496 -5.87 19.14 17.27
C ILE A 496 -4.63 18.71 18.06
N LYS A 497 -4.65 17.49 18.61
CA LYS A 497 -3.49 16.85 19.23
C LYS A 497 -3.38 15.39 18.82
N LEU A 498 -2.16 14.86 18.71
CA LEU A 498 -1.95 13.43 18.56
C LEU A 498 -1.81 12.81 19.95
N VAL A 499 -2.78 11.97 20.33
CA VAL A 499 -2.78 11.28 21.62
C VAL A 499 -1.86 10.06 21.58
N MET A 500 -1.93 9.28 20.51
CA MET A 500 -1.16 8.05 20.35
C MET A 500 -0.78 7.84 18.89
N ILE A 501 0.44 7.34 18.67
CA ILE A 501 0.88 6.68 17.44
C ILE A 501 1.36 5.26 17.76
N GLY A 502 0.96 4.30 16.94
CA GLY A 502 1.20 2.87 17.15
C GLY A 502 2.63 2.40 16.89
N THR A 503 3.63 3.27 17.05
CA THR A 503 5.04 2.88 16.99
C THR A 503 5.47 2.22 18.29
N ASN A 504 6.24 1.13 18.22
CA ASN A 504 6.78 0.39 19.37
C ASN A 504 5.71 0.16 20.44
N VAL A 505 4.53 -0.31 20.01
CA VAL A 505 3.40 -0.68 20.90
C VAL A 505 3.84 -1.76 21.89
N MET A 506 4.70 -2.66 21.43
CA MET A 506 5.32 -3.70 22.23
C MET A 506 6.76 -3.30 22.62
N GLY A 507 7.30 -3.91 23.68
CA GLY A 507 8.67 -3.66 24.15
C GLY A 507 9.75 -4.24 23.25
N GLU A 508 9.42 -5.26 22.46
CA GLU A 508 10.32 -5.96 21.55
C GLU A 508 10.66 -5.11 20.31
N LYS A 509 11.87 -5.29 19.80
CA LYS A 509 12.42 -4.59 18.63
C LYS A 509 12.69 -5.58 17.50
N VAL A 510 12.76 -5.09 16.27
CA VAL A 510 13.12 -5.93 15.12
C VAL A 510 14.49 -6.59 15.31
N SER A 511 15.45 -5.87 15.91
CA SER A 511 16.79 -6.38 16.23
C SER A 511 16.82 -7.57 17.20
N ASP A 512 15.76 -7.78 17.97
CA ASP A 512 15.67 -8.95 18.85
C ASP A 512 15.52 -10.23 18.03
N TYR A 513 14.89 -10.12 16.85
CA TYR A 513 14.50 -11.25 16.01
C TYR A 513 15.45 -11.54 14.85
N THR A 514 16.29 -10.61 14.40
CA THR A 514 17.19 -10.84 13.25
C THR A 514 18.60 -10.34 13.52
N ASP A 515 19.59 -10.95 12.87
CA ASP A 515 20.99 -10.49 12.87
C ASP A 515 21.32 -9.64 11.63
N GLN A 516 20.36 -9.45 10.71
CA GLN A 516 20.53 -8.65 9.51
C GLN A 516 20.75 -7.17 9.84
N GLU A 517 21.90 -6.63 9.44
CA GLU A 517 22.30 -5.25 9.72
C GLU A 517 21.24 -4.22 9.27
N PHE A 518 20.59 -4.47 8.12
CA PHE A 518 19.54 -3.62 7.58
C PHE A 518 18.42 -3.31 8.59
N TRP A 519 18.06 -4.31 9.41
CA TRP A 519 16.90 -4.27 10.30
C TRP A 519 17.23 -3.88 11.74
N LYS A 520 18.51 -3.75 12.10
CA LYS A 520 18.91 -3.51 13.50
C LYS A 520 18.43 -2.17 14.07
N SER A 521 18.26 -1.16 13.22
CA SER A 521 17.77 0.18 13.59
C SER A 521 16.28 0.37 13.37
N VAL A 522 15.57 -0.65 12.88
CA VAL A 522 14.16 -0.55 12.49
C VAL A 522 13.26 -0.83 13.69
N GLY A 523 12.30 0.06 13.94
CA GLY A 523 11.25 -0.12 14.95
C GLY A 523 10.10 -0.99 14.42
N MET A 524 9.09 -1.24 15.24
CA MET A 524 7.85 -1.88 14.80
C MET A 524 6.68 -0.89 14.88
N VAL A 525 5.73 -1.01 13.96
CA VAL A 525 4.49 -0.22 13.99
C VAL A 525 3.28 -1.12 13.84
N MET A 526 2.25 -0.86 14.64
CA MET A 526 0.88 -1.23 14.33
C MET A 526 0.24 0.03 13.78
N ASP A 527 -0.18 0.04 12.52
CA ASP A 527 -0.51 1.27 11.78
C ASP A 527 -1.81 1.92 12.26
N PHE A 528 -1.72 2.55 13.42
CA PHE A 528 -2.82 3.01 14.25
C PHE A 528 -2.42 4.31 14.94
N ALA A 529 -3.36 5.22 15.09
CA ALA A 529 -3.18 6.46 15.81
C ALA A 529 -4.50 6.95 16.38
N ILE A 530 -4.40 7.81 17.40
CA ILE A 530 -5.53 8.48 18.03
C ILE A 530 -5.31 9.97 18.01
N VAL A 531 -6.29 10.69 17.48
CA VAL A 531 -6.29 12.14 17.35
C VAL A 531 -7.39 12.72 18.25
N GLU A 532 -7.02 13.67 19.09
CA GLU A 532 -7.95 14.50 19.85
C GLU A 532 -8.29 15.75 19.02
N ILE A 533 -9.58 16.05 18.89
CA ILE A 533 -10.08 17.24 18.20
C ILE A 533 -11.03 17.97 19.14
N THR A 534 -10.77 19.25 19.36
CA THR A 534 -11.74 20.16 20.00
C THR A 534 -12.40 21.04 18.95
N PHE A 535 -13.72 20.93 18.79
CA PHE A 535 -14.48 21.70 17.81
C PHE A 535 -14.54 23.19 18.18
N ASN A 536 -14.79 24.05 17.18
CA ASN A 536 -14.88 25.49 17.39
C ASN A 536 -16.15 25.92 18.12
N SER A 537 -17.24 25.20 17.89
CA SER A 537 -18.54 25.46 18.47
C SER A 537 -19.30 24.14 18.67
N GLU A 538 -20.38 24.20 19.44
CA GLU A 538 -21.30 23.07 19.59
C GLU A 538 -21.98 22.72 18.27
N GLU A 539 -22.31 23.70 17.43
CA GLU A 539 -22.90 23.48 16.11
C GLU A 539 -21.98 22.64 15.21
N ASP A 540 -20.69 22.99 15.16
CA ASP A 540 -19.70 22.24 14.39
C ASP A 540 -19.58 20.81 14.93
N ALA A 541 -19.47 20.66 16.26
CA ALA A 541 -19.38 19.35 16.90
C ALA A 541 -20.60 18.48 16.57
N LYS A 542 -21.81 19.01 16.74
CA LYS A 542 -23.07 18.31 16.45
C LYS A 542 -23.17 17.93 14.97
N SER A 543 -22.76 18.81 14.06
CA SER A 543 -22.82 18.53 12.62
C SER A 543 -22.01 17.31 12.19
N ILE A 544 -21.00 16.92 12.98
CA ILE A 544 -20.14 15.76 12.72
C ILE A 544 -20.49 14.55 13.61
N THR A 545 -20.90 14.78 14.86
CA THR A 545 -20.88 13.77 15.92
C THR A 545 -22.23 13.52 16.60
N GLN A 546 -23.28 14.30 16.30
CA GLN A 546 -24.58 14.22 16.99
C GLN A 546 -25.19 12.82 16.99
N ASN A 547 -25.30 12.19 15.82
CA ASN A 547 -25.90 10.86 15.72
C ASN A 547 -25.14 9.81 16.54
N TRP A 548 -23.80 9.91 16.58
CA TRP A 548 -22.97 9.05 17.40
C TRP A 548 -23.20 9.31 18.89
N TYR A 549 -23.18 10.58 19.32
CA TYR A 549 -23.44 10.98 20.70
C TYR A 549 -24.78 10.43 21.22
N GLU A 550 -25.86 10.66 20.48
CA GLU A 550 -27.21 10.24 20.86
C GLU A 550 -27.33 8.72 21.01
N LYS A 551 -26.67 7.97 20.13
CA LYS A 551 -26.63 6.51 20.19
C LYS A 551 -25.89 5.98 21.43
N HIS A 552 -24.87 6.70 21.91
CA HIS A 552 -23.96 6.18 22.93
C HIS A 552 -24.16 6.80 24.33
N LYS A 553 -24.69 8.02 24.46
CA LYS A 553 -24.77 8.75 25.74
C LYS A 553 -25.47 7.97 26.88
N ASN A 554 -26.42 7.10 26.53
CA ASN A 554 -27.20 6.31 27.48
C ASN A 554 -26.70 4.88 27.71
N LEU A 555 -25.63 4.45 27.03
CA LEU A 555 -25.06 3.10 27.20
C LEU A 555 -24.38 2.89 28.56
N ASN A 556 -24.31 3.95 29.38
CA ASN A 556 -23.71 3.95 30.71
C ASN A 556 -24.36 2.98 31.71
N LYS A 557 -25.59 2.50 31.46
CA LYS A 557 -26.35 1.73 32.47
C LYS A 557 -26.00 0.24 32.58
N ASN A 558 -25.34 -0.35 31.57
CA ASN A 558 -25.09 -1.80 31.48
C ASN A 558 -23.62 -2.21 31.27
N ASN A 559 -22.64 -1.33 31.53
CA ASN A 559 -21.22 -1.59 31.22
C ASN A 559 -20.92 -1.92 29.74
N ASP A 560 -21.73 -1.41 28.79
CA ASP A 560 -21.58 -1.66 27.35
C ASP A 560 -20.73 -0.59 26.63
N TYR A 561 -19.68 -0.09 27.30
CA TYR A 561 -18.73 0.88 26.74
C TYR A 561 -17.67 0.22 25.84
N ILE A 562 -17.70 -1.11 25.71
CA ILE A 562 -16.73 -1.82 24.87
C ILE A 562 -17.20 -1.71 23.42
N ILE A 563 -16.64 -0.73 22.71
CA ILE A 563 -16.97 -0.46 21.31
C ILE A 563 -16.11 -1.26 20.33
N THR A 564 -15.05 -1.92 20.81
CA THR A 564 -14.21 -2.81 19.99
C THR A 564 -14.71 -4.25 20.01
N SER A 565 -14.48 -4.95 18.90
CA SER A 565 -14.87 -6.36 18.75
C SER A 565 -14.02 -7.28 19.65
N ASP A 566 -14.66 -8.30 20.21
CA ASP A 566 -14.06 -9.38 20.99
C ASP A 566 -13.81 -10.67 20.18
N ALA A 567 -14.01 -10.62 18.86
CA ALA A 567 -13.82 -11.77 18.00
C ALA A 567 -12.36 -12.24 18.01
N ASN A 568 -12.15 -13.53 18.31
CA ASN A 568 -10.86 -14.18 18.22
C ASN A 568 -10.81 -15.08 16.98
N LEU A 569 -10.45 -14.53 15.82
CA LEU A 569 -10.39 -15.30 14.58
C LEU A 569 -9.14 -16.18 14.44
N LEU A 570 -8.22 -16.15 15.42
CA LEU A 570 -7.17 -17.17 15.57
C LEU A 570 -7.72 -18.46 16.18
N ASP A 571 -8.85 -18.40 16.90
CA ASP A 571 -9.58 -19.58 17.34
C ASP A 571 -10.32 -20.20 16.15
N LYS A 572 -9.89 -21.41 15.79
CA LYS A 572 -10.41 -22.15 14.64
C LYS A 572 -11.91 -22.45 14.74
N LYS A 573 -12.47 -22.58 15.94
CA LYS A 573 -13.91 -22.80 16.12
C LYS A 573 -14.70 -21.52 15.89
N GLN A 574 -14.22 -20.39 16.42
CA GLN A 574 -14.83 -19.07 16.15
C GLN A 574 -14.75 -18.74 14.66
N TYR A 575 -13.58 -18.95 14.03
CA TYR A 575 -13.43 -18.77 12.59
C TYR A 575 -14.38 -19.66 11.78
N ALA A 576 -14.45 -20.97 12.10
CA ALA A 576 -15.36 -21.89 11.42
C ALA A 576 -16.84 -21.47 11.50
N ASN A 577 -17.24 -20.85 12.62
CA ASN A 577 -18.61 -20.38 12.86
C ASN A 577 -18.87 -18.95 12.37
N LEU A 578 -17.86 -18.25 11.84
CA LEU A 578 -18.01 -16.90 11.30
C LEU A 578 -18.96 -16.93 10.08
N PRO A 579 -20.10 -16.20 10.09
CA PRO A 579 -21.05 -16.25 9.00
C PRO A 579 -20.47 -15.65 7.71
N LYS A 580 -21.13 -15.90 6.58
CA LYS A 580 -20.79 -15.28 5.30
C LYS A 580 -20.99 -13.76 5.38
N ASP A 581 -20.10 -13.01 4.74
CA ASP A 581 -20.18 -11.56 4.58
C ASP A 581 -20.31 -10.78 5.91
N PRO A 582 -19.46 -11.06 6.93
CA PRO A 582 -19.69 -10.55 8.29
C PRO A 582 -19.12 -9.14 8.53
N PHE A 583 -18.25 -8.64 7.65
CA PHE A 583 -17.51 -7.39 7.85
C PHE A 583 -18.18 -6.22 7.14
N TYR A 584 -18.32 -5.09 7.83
CA TYR A 584 -18.85 -3.87 7.24
C TYR A 584 -17.78 -2.78 7.32
N THR A 585 -17.54 -2.10 6.22
CA THR A 585 -16.66 -0.93 6.19
C THR A 585 -17.25 0.14 5.28
N LEU A 586 -16.97 1.38 5.63
CA LEU A 586 -17.34 2.58 4.89
C LEU A 586 -16.16 3.56 4.97
N GLY A 587 -15.75 4.08 3.84
CA GLY A 587 -14.62 5.02 3.75
C GLY A 587 -14.78 6.04 2.63
N PHE A 588 -13.85 6.99 2.56
CA PHE A 588 -13.89 8.12 1.62
C PHE A 588 -12.59 8.25 0.81
N PRO A 589 -12.27 7.28 -0.06
CA PRO A 589 -11.12 7.41 -0.96
C PRO A 589 -11.33 8.57 -1.95
N ILE A 590 -10.22 9.02 -2.53
CA ILE A 590 -10.26 9.83 -3.76
C ILE A 590 -11.02 9.08 -4.85
N SER A 591 -11.78 9.80 -5.67
CA SER A 591 -12.68 9.20 -6.66
C SER A 591 -11.93 8.69 -7.90
N THR A 592 -10.65 9.02 -8.07
CA THR A 592 -9.81 8.61 -9.23
C THR A 592 -9.94 7.13 -9.63
N PRO A 593 -9.98 6.16 -8.71
CA PRO A 593 -10.10 4.74 -9.08
C PRO A 593 -11.44 4.37 -9.72
N GLU A 594 -12.48 5.20 -9.60
CA GLU A 594 -13.79 4.94 -10.23
C GLU A 594 -13.67 4.81 -11.75
N LYS A 595 -12.67 5.44 -12.39
CA LYS A 595 -12.42 5.30 -13.84
C LYS A 595 -12.01 3.88 -14.28
N TYR A 596 -11.61 3.03 -13.33
CA TYR A 596 -11.27 1.63 -13.59
C TYR A 596 -12.46 0.69 -13.36
N ILE A 597 -13.58 1.21 -12.85
CA ILE A 597 -14.80 0.45 -12.60
C ILE A 597 -15.67 0.50 -13.86
N LYS A 598 -15.83 -0.67 -14.49
CA LYS A 598 -16.53 -0.80 -15.79
C LYS A 598 -18.01 -0.45 -15.72
N GLU A 599 -18.63 -0.60 -14.56
CA GLU A 599 -20.06 -0.33 -14.38
C GLU A 599 -20.41 1.16 -14.28
N ILE A 600 -19.41 2.03 -14.17
CA ILE A 600 -19.60 3.48 -14.09
C ILE A 600 -19.43 4.07 -15.47
N ASP A 601 -20.54 4.50 -16.05
CA ASP A 601 -20.57 5.20 -17.33
C ASP A 601 -20.60 6.71 -17.09
N TYR A 602 -19.48 7.36 -17.40
CA TYR A 602 -19.35 8.82 -17.38
C TYR A 602 -19.90 9.49 -18.65
N GLY A 603 -20.45 8.73 -19.60
CA GLY A 603 -20.92 9.20 -20.88
C GLY A 603 -19.79 9.69 -21.79
N ASN A 604 -20.13 10.53 -22.76
CA ASN A 604 -19.18 11.11 -23.72
C ASN A 604 -18.48 12.37 -23.16
N VAL A 605 -17.96 12.30 -21.94
CA VAL A 605 -17.18 13.40 -21.33
C VAL A 605 -15.70 13.22 -21.68
N ASP A 606 -14.98 14.33 -21.86
CA ASP A 606 -13.54 14.27 -22.15
C ASP A 606 -12.76 13.57 -21.02
N LYS A 607 -11.75 12.77 -21.38
CA LYS A 607 -10.95 12.00 -20.41
C LYS A 607 -10.24 12.90 -19.40
N THR A 608 -9.78 14.07 -19.84
CA THR A 608 -9.09 15.05 -18.97
C THR A 608 -10.08 15.67 -17.99
N GLU A 609 -11.29 15.97 -18.47
CA GLU A 609 -12.36 16.50 -17.63
C GLU A 609 -12.77 15.50 -16.53
N ILE A 610 -13.00 14.22 -16.88
CA ILE A 610 -13.27 13.15 -15.90
C ILE A 610 -12.10 13.03 -14.91
N GLN A 611 -10.86 13.04 -15.40
CA GLN A 611 -9.69 12.92 -14.54
C GLN A 611 -9.57 14.07 -13.54
N ASN A 612 -9.90 15.30 -13.95
CA ASN A 612 -9.90 16.48 -13.08
C ASN A 612 -11.04 16.41 -12.04
N GLN A 613 -12.25 16.03 -12.47
CA GLN A 613 -13.39 15.84 -11.57
C GLN A 613 -13.09 14.78 -10.50
N LEU A 614 -12.56 13.63 -10.90
CA LEU A 614 -12.25 12.54 -9.97
C LEU A 614 -11.05 12.85 -9.07
N GLY A 615 -10.03 13.55 -9.58
CA GLY A 615 -8.84 13.91 -8.81
C GLY A 615 -9.12 14.95 -7.71
N GLY A 616 -10.08 15.85 -7.94
CA GLY A 616 -10.49 16.88 -6.98
C GLY A 616 -11.51 16.43 -5.92
N SER A 617 -12.07 15.22 -6.07
CA SER A 617 -13.18 14.74 -5.25
C SER A 617 -12.83 13.50 -4.42
N VAL A 618 -13.68 13.24 -3.43
CA VAL A 618 -13.80 11.95 -2.74
C VAL A 618 -15.22 11.43 -2.93
N SER A 619 -15.37 10.13 -2.79
CA SER A 619 -16.67 9.46 -2.80
C SER A 619 -16.74 8.43 -1.68
N VAL A 620 -17.95 8.12 -1.23
CA VAL A 620 -18.15 7.07 -0.22
C VAL A 620 -18.00 5.70 -0.86
N TRP A 621 -17.30 4.77 -0.21
CA TRP A 621 -17.11 3.40 -0.69
C TRP A 621 -17.45 2.40 0.41
N ILE A 622 -18.02 1.26 0.02
CA ILE A 622 -18.30 0.14 0.93
C ILE A 622 -17.72 -1.16 0.38
N ASN A 623 -17.49 -2.16 1.25
CA ASN A 623 -16.92 -3.45 0.85
C ASN A 623 -17.93 -4.38 0.16
N LYS A 624 -18.38 -3.96 -1.02
CA LYS A 624 -19.33 -4.65 -1.88
C LYS A 624 -18.81 -4.62 -3.32
N PRO A 625 -19.19 -5.60 -4.16
CA PRO A 625 -18.71 -5.66 -5.52
C PRO A 625 -19.27 -4.48 -6.34
N SER A 626 -18.43 -3.88 -7.18
CA SER A 626 -18.77 -2.70 -8.00
C SER A 626 -19.95 -2.92 -8.94
N ARG A 627 -20.23 -4.17 -9.35
CA ARG A 627 -21.40 -4.54 -10.16
C ARG A 627 -22.76 -4.23 -9.55
N LEU A 628 -22.81 -3.89 -8.26
CA LEU A 628 -24.02 -3.38 -7.60
C LEU A 628 -24.29 -1.90 -7.95
N PHE A 629 -23.38 -1.23 -8.64
CA PHE A 629 -23.58 0.13 -9.12
C PHE A 629 -24.76 0.17 -10.11
N PRO A 630 -25.74 1.06 -9.91
CA PRO A 630 -26.91 1.16 -10.79
C PRO A 630 -26.51 1.50 -12.24
N GLN A 631 -26.72 0.58 -13.19
CA GLN A 631 -26.57 0.84 -14.63
C GLN A 631 -27.85 1.44 -15.22
N ARG A 632 -27.71 2.27 -16.27
CA ARG A 632 -28.86 2.92 -16.94
C ARG A 632 -29.81 1.95 -17.67
N ASN A 633 -29.33 0.81 -18.21
CA ASN A 633 -30.09 0.05 -19.23
C ASN A 633 -30.33 -1.47 -19.00
N GLU A 634 -29.80 -2.16 -17.98
CA GLU A 634 -29.83 -3.66 -17.95
C GLU A 634 -30.62 -4.36 -16.82
N ILE A 635 -31.30 -3.65 -15.91
CA ILE A 635 -31.74 -4.26 -14.63
C ILE A 635 -33.22 -4.66 -14.59
N LYS A 636 -33.72 -5.43 -15.57
CA LYS A 636 -35.01 -6.15 -15.37
C LYS A 636 -34.84 -7.63 -15.06
N ASN A 637 -33.87 -8.32 -15.68
CA ASN A 637 -33.74 -9.79 -15.53
C ASN A 637 -32.68 -10.24 -14.51
N LYS A 638 -31.76 -9.36 -14.05
CA LYS A 638 -30.69 -9.68 -13.07
C LYS A 638 -31.02 -9.35 -11.61
N SER A 639 -32.24 -8.87 -11.31
CA SER A 639 -32.56 -8.23 -10.02
C SER A 639 -32.46 -9.16 -8.80
N GLN A 640 -32.89 -10.42 -8.91
CA GLN A 640 -32.92 -11.35 -7.76
C GLN A 640 -31.52 -11.81 -7.30
N GLN A 641 -30.59 -12.04 -8.23
CA GLN A 641 -29.22 -12.46 -7.88
C GLN A 641 -28.44 -11.31 -7.23
N LEU A 642 -28.59 -10.08 -7.76
CA LEU A 642 -27.98 -8.89 -7.19
C LEU A 642 -28.55 -8.56 -5.81
N GLU A 643 -29.84 -8.84 -5.57
CA GLU A 643 -30.47 -8.57 -4.27
C GLU A 643 -29.83 -9.36 -3.13
N GLN A 644 -29.37 -10.60 -3.38
CA GLN A 644 -28.66 -11.37 -2.35
C GLN A 644 -27.30 -10.76 -2.01
N LEU A 645 -26.62 -10.14 -2.98
CA LEU A 645 -25.33 -9.48 -2.76
C LEU A 645 -25.48 -8.17 -1.98
N ARG A 646 -26.66 -7.53 -1.99
CA ARG A 646 -26.94 -6.34 -1.19
C ARG A 646 -27.09 -6.65 0.30
N LYS A 647 -27.45 -7.89 0.65
CA LYS A 647 -27.55 -8.34 2.03
C LYS A 647 -26.17 -8.43 2.67
N ASN A 648 -26.13 -8.26 3.99
CA ASN A 648 -24.93 -8.36 4.81
C ASN A 648 -23.75 -7.45 4.36
N GLY A 649 -22.54 -7.73 4.84
CA GLY A 649 -21.32 -6.98 4.60
C GLY A 649 -20.49 -7.55 3.44
N GLY A 650 -19.16 -7.40 3.50
CA GLY A 650 -18.20 -8.12 2.67
C GLY A 650 -17.47 -9.20 3.47
N ASP A 651 -16.59 -9.93 2.79
CA ASP A 651 -15.90 -11.10 3.35
C ASP A 651 -14.37 -10.97 3.28
N LEU A 652 -13.69 -11.98 3.83
CA LEU A 652 -12.25 -12.15 3.83
C LEU A 652 -11.76 -12.50 2.42
N ASN A 653 -10.63 -11.91 2.04
CA ASN A 653 -9.95 -12.22 0.78
C ASN A 653 -9.15 -13.52 0.88
N TRP A 654 -9.23 -14.32 -0.18
CA TRP A 654 -8.59 -15.63 -0.24
C TRP A 654 -7.21 -15.65 -0.94
N SER A 655 -6.57 -14.51 -1.11
CA SER A 655 -5.21 -14.40 -1.63
C SER A 655 -4.22 -15.04 -0.67
N ARG A 656 -3.16 -15.62 -1.25
CA ARG A 656 -1.99 -16.14 -0.53
C ARG A 656 -0.85 -15.13 -0.45
N SER A 657 -1.01 -13.96 -1.06
CA SER A 657 0.02 -12.90 -1.09
C SER A 657 0.20 -12.25 0.27
N PHE A 658 -0.87 -12.15 1.06
CA PHE A 658 -0.85 -11.49 2.37
C PHE A 658 -1.27 -12.40 3.52
N ARG A 659 -1.18 -13.72 3.35
CA ARG A 659 -1.67 -14.70 4.34
C ARG A 659 -0.53 -15.44 5.01
N SER A 660 -0.41 -15.31 6.32
CA SER A 660 0.50 -16.15 7.12
C SER A 660 -0.17 -17.40 7.70
N PHE A 661 -1.49 -17.42 7.92
CA PHE A 661 -2.16 -18.60 8.49
C PHE A 661 -2.68 -19.56 7.41
N MET A 662 -2.29 -20.84 7.46
CA MET A 662 -2.65 -21.79 6.41
C MET A 662 -4.13 -22.18 6.44
N SER A 663 -4.72 -22.26 7.63
CA SER A 663 -6.07 -22.80 7.84
C SER A 663 -7.17 -21.77 8.08
N THR A 664 -6.82 -20.50 8.25
CA THR A 664 -7.78 -19.40 8.44
C THR A 664 -7.59 -18.31 7.38
N PRO A 665 -8.07 -18.54 6.14
CA PRO A 665 -8.01 -17.57 5.04
C PRO A 665 -8.40 -16.14 5.44
N GLY A 666 -7.61 -15.17 4.99
CA GLY A 666 -7.81 -13.75 5.26
C GLY A 666 -7.44 -13.28 6.67
N ILE A 667 -6.94 -14.16 7.54
CA ILE A 667 -6.27 -13.79 8.78
C ILE A 667 -4.76 -13.84 8.55
N THR A 668 -4.02 -12.89 9.10
CA THR A 668 -2.59 -12.79 8.88
C THR A 668 -1.84 -12.15 10.05
N ASP A 669 -0.53 -12.33 10.09
CA ASP A 669 0.40 -11.62 10.96
C ASP A 669 1.21 -10.69 10.06
N TRP A 670 1.04 -9.38 10.23
CA TRP A 670 1.63 -8.41 9.31
C TRP A 670 3.15 -8.39 9.34
N PHE A 671 3.78 -8.71 10.47
CA PHE A 671 5.24 -8.78 10.54
C PHE A 671 5.79 -9.98 9.77
N ILE A 672 5.00 -11.06 9.68
CA ILE A 672 5.34 -12.23 8.89
C ILE A 672 5.02 -12.02 7.42
N ALA A 673 3.78 -11.63 7.11
CA ALA A 673 3.31 -11.60 5.73
C ALA A 673 3.88 -10.42 4.94
N SER A 674 3.95 -9.22 5.53
CA SER A 674 4.34 -7.99 4.84
C SER A 674 4.95 -6.97 5.81
N PRO A 675 6.18 -7.19 6.31
CA PRO A 675 6.83 -6.27 7.26
C PRO A 675 7.11 -4.87 6.67
N TYR A 676 7.00 -4.72 5.35
CA TYR A 676 7.00 -3.46 4.62
C TYR A 676 6.00 -3.57 3.44
N ILE A 677 5.66 -2.44 2.83
CA ILE A 677 4.87 -2.36 1.60
C ILE A 677 5.74 -1.76 0.47
N GLU A 678 5.27 -1.70 -0.77
CA GLU A 678 6.11 -1.34 -1.94
C GLU A 678 6.79 0.04 -1.85
N GLU A 679 6.22 0.99 -1.10
CA GLU A 679 6.86 2.29 -0.82
C GLU A 679 7.93 2.23 0.30
N GLY A 680 8.14 1.06 0.90
CA GLY A 680 9.07 0.77 1.98
C GLY A 680 8.40 0.56 3.34
N ALA A 681 9.22 0.67 4.40
CA ALA A 681 8.74 0.71 5.78
C ALA A 681 8.03 2.04 6.07
N LEU A 682 7.21 2.10 7.12
CA LEU A 682 6.67 3.38 7.56
C LEU A 682 7.80 4.27 8.09
N THR A 683 7.79 5.54 7.70
CA THR A 683 8.70 6.56 8.24
C THR A 683 7.92 7.58 9.05
N ILE A 684 8.45 7.93 10.22
CA ILE A 684 7.96 9.04 11.04
C ILE A 684 9.04 10.13 10.99
N GLU A 685 8.73 11.24 10.32
CA GLU A 685 9.67 12.34 10.16
C GLU A 685 9.84 13.10 11.49
N LYS A 686 11.09 13.48 11.80
CA LYS A 686 11.44 14.29 12.97
C LYS A 686 12.26 15.50 12.56
N TYR A 687 11.73 16.68 12.78
CA TYR A 687 12.38 17.97 12.67
C TYR A 687 13.53 18.09 13.67
N ASN A 688 14.71 18.41 13.13
CA ASN A 688 15.91 18.61 13.91
C ASN A 688 16.25 20.09 13.98
N ASN A 689 16.04 20.69 15.15
CA ASN A 689 16.33 22.10 15.43
C ASN A 689 17.78 22.52 15.15
N LYS A 690 18.74 21.59 15.18
CA LYS A 690 20.16 21.90 14.92
C LYS A 690 20.49 21.93 13.43
N THR A 691 19.81 21.10 12.63
CA THR A 691 20.06 21.01 11.17
C THR A 691 19.00 21.72 10.33
N HIS A 692 17.92 22.18 10.96
CA HIS A 692 16.73 22.77 10.34
C HIS A 692 16.11 21.89 9.26
N LYS A 693 16.12 20.56 9.47
CA LYS A 693 15.62 19.57 8.51
C LYS A 693 14.80 18.50 9.19
N PHE A 694 13.82 17.97 8.46
CA PHE A 694 13.17 16.72 8.84
C PHE A 694 14.09 15.53 8.51
N ASN A 695 14.51 14.82 9.55
CA ASN A 695 15.16 13.52 9.42
C ASN A 695 14.09 12.45 9.14
N LYS A 696 14.34 11.58 8.15
CA LYS A 696 13.41 10.50 7.74
C LYS A 696 13.90 9.11 8.17
N ASP A 697 14.76 9.06 9.17
CA ASP A 697 15.63 7.88 9.38
C ASP A 697 14.97 6.80 10.26
N ASP A 698 13.90 7.14 10.98
CA ASP A 698 13.16 6.20 11.81
C ASP A 698 12.21 5.36 10.93
N TRP A 699 12.71 4.20 10.50
CA TRP A 699 11.94 3.19 9.77
C TRP A 699 11.20 2.28 10.75
N TYR A 700 9.97 1.92 10.41
CA TYR A 700 9.14 1.00 11.20
C TYR A 700 8.56 -0.11 10.32
N ALA A 701 8.85 -1.35 10.70
CA ALA A 701 8.25 -2.53 10.10
C ALA A 701 6.81 -2.71 10.59
N PHE A 702 5.89 -3.07 9.69
CA PHE A 702 4.51 -3.38 10.06
C PHE A 702 4.44 -4.63 10.94
N SER A 703 3.52 -4.62 11.90
CA SER A 703 3.35 -5.68 12.89
C SER A 703 1.91 -5.76 13.39
N GLY A 704 1.61 -6.83 14.13
CA GLY A 704 0.29 -7.06 14.73
C GLY A 704 -0.58 -8.00 13.92
N LEU A 705 -1.74 -8.34 14.49
CA LEU A 705 -2.72 -9.20 13.86
C LEU A 705 -3.42 -8.44 12.74
N GLY A 706 -3.55 -9.09 11.60
CA GLY A 706 -4.13 -8.55 10.40
C GLY A 706 -5.32 -9.33 9.89
N THR A 707 -6.16 -8.62 9.14
CA THR A 707 -7.23 -9.20 8.33
C THR A 707 -7.11 -8.68 6.90
N VAL A 708 -7.42 -9.50 5.91
CA VAL A 708 -7.44 -9.12 4.49
C VAL A 708 -8.88 -9.20 3.99
N LEU A 709 -9.43 -8.08 3.52
CA LEU A 709 -10.79 -7.99 3.00
C LEU A 709 -10.82 -8.10 1.48
N ASP A 710 -11.91 -8.71 0.97
CA ASP A 710 -12.25 -8.74 -0.45
C ASP A 710 -13.23 -7.60 -0.80
N ASN A 711 -13.36 -7.27 -2.08
CA ASN A 711 -14.25 -6.22 -2.59
C ASN A 711 -14.10 -4.88 -1.87
N MET A 712 -12.87 -4.47 -1.54
CA MET A 712 -12.61 -3.20 -0.86
C MET A 712 -11.37 -2.49 -1.40
N VAL A 713 -10.84 -2.93 -2.54
CA VAL A 713 -9.75 -2.22 -3.20
C VAL A 713 -10.24 -0.81 -3.53
N ALA A 714 -9.44 0.20 -3.16
CA ALA A 714 -9.78 1.61 -3.34
C ALA A 714 -8.51 2.46 -3.43
N GLY A 715 -8.69 3.76 -3.67
CA GLY A 715 -7.59 4.73 -3.77
C GLY A 715 -7.17 5.31 -2.43
N GLY A 716 -6.17 6.21 -2.47
CA GLY A 716 -5.74 7.00 -1.31
C GLY A 716 -6.91 7.73 -0.63
N GLY A 717 -6.83 7.96 0.68
CA GLY A 717 -7.93 8.49 1.49
C GLY A 717 -8.79 7.42 2.17
N MET A 718 -8.75 6.16 1.70
CA MET A 718 -9.38 5.02 2.38
C MET A 718 -8.73 4.71 3.73
N SER A 719 -7.42 4.94 3.84
CA SER A 719 -6.63 4.70 5.04
C SER A 719 -7.27 5.29 6.30
N GLY A 720 -7.44 4.45 7.31
CA GLY A 720 -8.02 4.78 8.59
C GLY A 720 -9.51 4.49 8.66
N SER A 721 -10.15 4.04 7.58
CA SER A 721 -11.55 3.62 7.58
C SER A 721 -11.77 2.42 8.50
N GLY A 722 -12.84 2.48 9.29
CA GLY A 722 -13.14 1.44 10.29
C GLY A 722 -13.73 0.19 9.65
N VAL A 723 -13.28 -0.97 10.12
CA VAL A 723 -13.86 -2.27 9.79
C VAL A 723 -14.63 -2.76 11.00
N TYR A 724 -15.91 -3.08 10.81
CA TYR A 724 -16.82 -3.47 11.86
C TYR A 724 -17.22 -4.93 11.74
N LEU A 725 -17.21 -5.62 12.88
CA LEU A 725 -17.67 -7.00 13.04
C LEU A 725 -18.67 -7.04 14.19
N ASN A 726 -19.86 -7.60 13.95
CA ASN A 726 -20.96 -7.61 14.93
C ASN A 726 -21.32 -6.20 15.47
N GLY A 727 -21.20 -5.18 14.62
CA GLY A 727 -21.49 -3.78 14.99
C GLY A 727 -20.42 -3.10 15.84
N LYS A 728 -19.31 -3.78 16.17
CA LYS A 728 -18.18 -3.25 16.94
C LYS A 728 -16.97 -3.02 16.06
N LEU A 729 -16.17 -2.01 16.37
CA LEU A 729 -14.94 -1.67 15.64
C LEU A 729 -13.91 -2.79 15.82
N TYR A 730 -13.50 -3.43 14.74
CA TYR A 730 -12.62 -4.60 14.74
C TYR A 730 -11.19 -4.24 14.30
N GLY A 731 -11.05 -3.35 13.33
CA GLY A 731 -9.76 -2.94 12.78
C GLY A 731 -9.86 -1.70 11.91
N LEU A 732 -8.73 -1.25 11.38
CA LEU A 732 -8.65 -0.12 10.44
C LEU A 732 -8.02 -0.57 9.13
N ILE A 733 -8.60 -0.15 8.00
CA ILE A 733 -7.97 -0.33 6.68
C ILE A 733 -6.69 0.52 6.66
N TYR A 734 -5.57 -0.06 6.22
CA TYR A 734 -4.29 0.67 6.11
C TYR A 734 -3.59 0.48 4.76
N SER A 735 -3.91 -0.58 4.02
CA SER A 735 -3.33 -0.84 2.70
C SER A 735 -4.38 -1.39 1.74
N SER A 736 -4.11 -1.22 0.45
CA SER A 736 -4.94 -1.74 -0.63
C SER A 736 -4.03 -2.09 -1.80
N ASP A 737 -4.21 -3.29 -2.36
CA ASP A 737 -3.51 -3.74 -3.54
C ASP A 737 -4.53 -4.30 -4.55
N ALA A 738 -4.61 -3.63 -5.69
CA ALA A 738 -5.51 -4.00 -6.77
C ALA A 738 -5.07 -5.28 -7.48
N LEU A 739 -3.77 -5.60 -7.53
CA LEU A 739 -3.26 -6.79 -8.19
C LEU A 739 -3.64 -8.06 -7.44
N SER A 740 -3.49 -8.08 -6.12
CA SER A 740 -4.00 -9.19 -5.30
C SER A 740 -5.47 -9.08 -4.92
N SER A 741 -6.20 -8.06 -5.38
CA SER A 741 -7.58 -7.79 -4.93
C SER A 741 -7.72 -7.70 -3.41
N SER A 742 -6.68 -7.27 -2.70
CA SER A 742 -6.58 -7.37 -1.24
C SER A 742 -6.59 -6.01 -0.58
N THR A 743 -7.38 -5.88 0.50
CA THR A 743 -7.35 -4.71 1.38
C THR A 743 -6.88 -5.12 2.77
N GLY A 744 -5.74 -4.60 3.21
CA GLY A 744 -5.15 -4.91 4.50
C GLY A 744 -5.78 -4.11 5.63
N VAL A 745 -6.09 -4.81 6.72
CA VAL A 745 -6.67 -4.28 7.95
C VAL A 745 -5.73 -4.58 9.11
N ILE A 746 -5.39 -3.58 9.92
CA ILE A 746 -4.76 -3.78 11.22
C ILE A 746 -5.85 -4.00 12.27
N ASN A 747 -5.81 -5.13 12.97
CA ASN A 747 -6.79 -5.44 14.00
C ASN A 747 -6.45 -4.69 15.30
N LEU A 748 -7.49 -4.18 15.98
CA LEU A 748 -7.31 -3.44 17.24
C LEU A 748 -6.95 -4.33 18.43
N ARG A 749 -7.27 -5.63 18.33
CA ARG A 749 -7.02 -6.63 19.37
C ARG A 749 -6.41 -7.89 18.79
N SER A 750 -5.47 -8.47 19.52
CA SER A 750 -4.91 -9.80 19.27
C SER A 750 -4.92 -10.61 20.56
N TYR A 751 -5.32 -11.89 20.45
CA TYR A 751 -5.21 -12.87 21.54
C TYR A 751 -3.84 -13.55 21.59
N GLY A 752 -2.93 -13.22 20.66
CA GLY A 752 -1.60 -13.77 20.52
C GLY A 752 -1.56 -15.14 19.86
N LYS A 753 -0.38 -15.51 19.33
CA LYS A 753 -0.12 -16.83 18.75
C LYS A 753 1.30 -17.27 19.10
N ASN A 754 1.40 -18.41 19.78
CA ASN A 754 2.67 -19.08 20.01
C ASN A 754 3.04 -19.93 18.77
N TYR A 755 4.18 -19.62 18.15
CA TYR A 755 4.71 -20.34 16.98
C TYR A 755 5.69 -21.46 17.35
N LYS A 756 5.77 -21.86 18.62
CA LYS A 756 6.56 -23.01 19.12
C LYS A 756 8.02 -23.04 18.63
N GLY A 757 8.63 -21.87 18.48
CA GLY A 757 10.01 -21.73 18.00
C GLY A 757 10.19 -21.77 16.49
N TYR A 758 9.12 -21.88 15.68
CA TYR A 758 9.21 -21.86 14.22
C TYR A 758 9.89 -20.58 13.73
N TYR A 759 9.50 -19.44 14.28
CA TYR A 759 10.05 -18.12 14.02
C TYR A 759 11.10 -17.70 15.08
N GLY A 760 11.88 -18.67 15.58
CA GLY A 760 12.82 -18.44 16.66
C GLY A 760 12.10 -17.93 17.92
N LYS A 761 12.52 -16.75 18.42
CA LYS A 761 11.89 -16.12 19.60
C LYS A 761 10.58 -15.38 19.30
N TYR A 762 10.27 -15.13 18.03
CA TYR A 762 9.10 -14.34 17.66
C TYR A 762 7.79 -15.11 17.86
N ASN A 763 6.80 -14.42 18.44
CA ASN A 763 5.41 -14.84 18.55
C ASN A 763 4.52 -13.64 18.19
N LEU A 764 3.33 -13.90 17.65
CA LEU A 764 2.35 -12.83 17.50
C LEU A 764 1.94 -12.34 18.90
N PRO A 765 2.14 -11.06 19.23
CA PRO A 765 1.82 -10.56 20.56
C PRO A 765 0.32 -10.57 20.81
N LYS A 766 -0.04 -10.75 22.09
CA LYS A 766 -1.36 -10.40 22.63
C LYS A 766 -1.34 -8.89 22.90
N TYR A 767 -2.40 -8.17 22.51
CA TYR A 767 -2.52 -6.72 22.73
C TYR A 767 -3.95 -6.24 22.54
N ASP A 768 -4.29 -5.08 23.12
CA ASP A 768 -5.46 -4.26 22.75
C ASP A 768 -5.06 -2.79 22.65
N LEU A 769 -5.26 -2.17 21.48
CA LEU A 769 -4.80 -0.80 21.20
C LEU A 769 -5.61 0.29 21.92
N ILE A 770 -6.79 -0.04 22.47
CA ILE A 770 -7.66 0.91 23.16
C ILE A 770 -7.54 0.75 24.68
N TYR A 771 -7.81 -0.45 25.20
CA TYR A 771 -7.92 -0.72 26.64
C TYR A 771 -6.60 -1.19 27.27
N GLY A 772 -5.67 -1.72 26.45
CA GLY A 772 -4.45 -2.38 26.93
C GLY A 772 -4.71 -3.82 27.43
N ASP A 773 -3.65 -4.59 27.67
CA ASP A 773 -3.74 -6.03 27.95
C ASP A 773 -3.62 -6.46 29.42
N ARG A 774 -3.19 -5.57 30.35
CA ARG A 774 -3.05 -5.74 31.82
C ARG A 774 -2.26 -6.93 32.36
N THR A 775 -1.92 -7.94 31.57
CA THR A 775 -1.60 -9.22 32.18
C THR A 775 -0.16 -9.26 32.70
N ALA A 776 0.00 -9.32 34.03
CA ALA A 776 1.23 -9.79 34.67
C ALA A 776 1.68 -11.18 34.15
N ASN A 777 0.73 -11.98 33.61
CA ASN A 777 0.94 -13.31 33.04
C ASN A 777 0.70 -13.43 31.52
N GLY A 778 0.56 -12.33 30.80
CA GLY A 778 0.47 -12.32 29.34
C GLY A 778 1.54 -11.38 28.84
N ALA A 779 2.75 -11.91 28.77
CA ALA A 779 3.99 -11.25 28.36
C ALA A 779 4.34 -9.87 28.97
N GLY A 780 3.47 -9.09 29.62
CA GLY A 780 3.79 -7.77 30.19
C GLY A 780 4.43 -6.77 29.22
N ASN A 781 4.35 -7.05 27.92
CA ASN A 781 5.19 -6.42 26.91
C ASN A 781 4.46 -5.32 26.15
N GLN A 782 3.12 -5.23 26.20
CA GLN A 782 2.44 -4.07 25.63
C GLN A 782 2.80 -2.82 26.46
N LYS A 783 3.34 -1.82 25.77
CA LYS A 783 3.77 -0.53 26.35
C LYS A 783 2.84 0.62 25.99
N LYS A 784 2.03 0.47 24.94
CA LYS A 784 1.15 1.55 24.47
C LYS A 784 -0.26 1.10 24.16
N SER A 785 -1.23 1.86 24.65
CA SER A 785 -2.66 1.81 24.29
C SER A 785 -3.26 3.21 24.45
N TYR A 786 -4.50 3.42 23.98
CA TYR A 786 -5.23 4.66 24.23
C TYR A 786 -5.31 4.99 25.72
N PHE A 787 -5.65 4.00 26.54
CA PHE A 787 -5.70 4.17 27.99
C PHE A 787 -4.36 4.63 28.56
N ASP A 788 -3.26 3.99 28.16
CA ASP A 788 -1.91 4.34 28.64
C ASP A 788 -1.52 5.77 28.21
N ALA A 789 -1.84 6.14 26.97
CA ALA A 789 -1.57 7.47 26.45
C ALA A 789 -2.35 8.55 27.21
N MET A 790 -3.64 8.33 27.47
CA MET A 790 -4.49 9.26 28.22
C MET A 790 -4.08 9.36 29.70
N GLN A 791 -3.74 8.24 30.33
CA GLN A 791 -3.19 8.22 31.68
C GLN A 791 -1.91 9.06 31.75
N HIS A 792 -1.00 8.85 30.81
CA HIS A 792 0.28 9.55 30.73
C HIS A 792 0.15 11.05 30.46
N MET A 793 -0.67 11.43 29.47
CA MET A 793 -0.83 12.82 29.06
C MET A 793 -1.55 13.67 30.11
N TYR A 794 -2.48 13.08 30.86
CA TYR A 794 -3.41 13.82 31.69
C TYR A 794 -3.39 13.41 33.17
N THR A 795 -3.68 12.14 33.48
CA THR A 795 -3.82 11.68 34.87
C THR A 795 -2.52 11.78 35.65
N ASN A 796 -1.39 11.36 35.06
CA ASN A 796 -0.07 11.45 35.68
C ASN A 796 0.40 12.90 35.87
N LYS A 797 -0.24 13.87 35.21
CA LYS A 797 -0.01 15.31 35.39
C LYS A 797 -1.02 15.96 36.35
N GLY A 798 -1.77 15.15 37.10
CA GLY A 798 -2.76 15.62 38.08
C GLY A 798 -4.10 16.06 37.48
N GLN A 799 -4.35 15.87 36.18
CA GLN A 799 -5.61 16.23 35.55
C GLN A 799 -6.63 15.10 35.66
N GLN A 800 -7.82 15.40 36.16
CA GLN A 800 -8.93 14.45 36.21
C GLN A 800 -9.76 14.52 34.92
N ILE A 801 -9.39 13.72 33.93
CA ILE A 801 -10.15 13.59 32.69
C ILE A 801 -11.02 12.34 32.74
N ARG A 802 -12.28 12.51 32.35
CA ARG A 802 -13.25 11.43 32.14
C ARG A 802 -13.70 11.46 30.69
N THR A 803 -13.98 10.28 30.14
CA THR A 803 -14.48 10.12 28.77
C THR A 803 -15.66 9.18 28.75
N PHE A 804 -16.31 9.01 27.59
CA PHE A 804 -17.37 8.04 27.43
C PHE A 804 -16.88 6.61 27.64
N LEU A 805 -15.70 6.24 27.12
CA LEU A 805 -15.14 4.90 27.32
C LEU A 805 -14.60 4.68 28.74
N PHE A 806 -14.15 5.74 29.40
CA PHE A 806 -13.58 5.70 30.75
C PHE A 806 -14.27 6.72 31.66
N PRO A 807 -15.51 6.44 32.08
CA PRO A 807 -16.32 7.38 32.87
C PRO A 807 -15.75 7.61 34.27
N ASN A 808 -14.92 6.70 34.78
CA ASN A 808 -14.21 6.85 36.06
C ASN A 808 -12.79 7.43 35.89
N GLY A 809 -12.40 7.79 34.66
CA GLY A 809 -11.07 8.27 34.31
C GLY A 809 -10.05 7.15 34.11
N PHE A 810 -8.77 7.52 34.05
CA PHE A 810 -7.66 6.66 33.62
C PHE A 810 -6.77 6.17 34.76
N GLY A 811 -7.29 6.12 35.98
CA GLY A 811 -6.61 5.44 37.10
C GLY A 811 -6.51 3.94 36.82
N GLU A 812 -5.38 3.30 37.14
CA GLU A 812 -5.16 1.87 36.82
C GLU A 812 -6.26 0.95 37.39
N SER A 813 -6.87 1.29 38.53
CA SER A 813 -8.03 0.57 39.09
C SER A 813 -9.27 0.57 38.19
N TYR A 814 -9.39 1.53 37.27
CA TYR A 814 -10.53 1.70 36.37
C TYR A 814 -10.32 1.10 34.97
N ARG A 815 -9.15 0.56 34.69
CA ARG A 815 -8.86 -0.04 33.39
C ARG A 815 -9.72 -1.28 33.15
N VAL A 816 -10.36 -1.33 31.97
CA VAL A 816 -11.19 -2.45 31.54
C VAL A 816 -10.31 -3.63 31.11
N ASN A 817 -10.52 -4.82 31.69
CA ASN A 817 -9.92 -6.04 31.17
C ASN A 817 -10.79 -6.64 30.07
N VAL A 818 -10.36 -6.49 28.83
CA VAL A 818 -11.10 -6.95 27.65
C VAL A 818 -10.80 -8.40 27.25
N PHE A 819 -9.91 -9.07 27.99
CA PHE A 819 -9.54 -10.48 27.78
C PHE A 819 -10.12 -11.43 28.83
N GLU A 820 -10.71 -10.90 29.92
CA GLU A 820 -11.43 -11.71 30.89
C GLU A 820 -12.73 -12.25 30.27
N ASN A 821 -12.96 -13.55 30.43
CA ASN A 821 -14.19 -14.19 29.98
C ASN A 821 -15.37 -13.64 30.78
N LYS A 822 -16.28 -12.92 30.11
CA LYS A 822 -17.53 -12.44 30.72
C LYS A 822 -18.45 -13.55 31.26
N SER A 823 -18.16 -14.83 30.97
CA SER A 823 -18.90 -15.97 31.51
C SER A 823 -18.68 -16.22 33.01
N GLU A 824 -17.64 -15.63 33.62
CA GLU A 824 -17.33 -15.85 35.04
C GLU A 824 -17.79 -14.70 35.96
N LEU A 825 -18.32 -13.61 35.41
CA LEU A 825 -18.79 -12.45 36.18
C LEU A 825 -20.28 -12.51 36.58
N ASN A 826 -20.98 -13.59 36.24
CA ASN A 826 -22.40 -13.80 36.55
C ASN A 826 -22.64 -15.02 37.46
N HIS A 827 -21.64 -15.46 38.24
CA HIS A 827 -21.83 -16.49 39.27
C HIS A 827 -21.59 -15.95 40.68
#